data_AF-A0ABD0ZBL9-F1
#
_entry.id   AF-A0ABD0ZBL9-F1
#
_cell.length_a   1.000
_cell.length_b   1.000
_cell.length_c   1.000
_cell.angle_alpha   90.00
_cell.angle_beta   90.00
_cell.angle_gamma   90.00
#
_symmetry.space_group_name_H-M   'P 1'
#
loop_
_entity.id
_entity.type
_entity.pdbx_description
1 polymer ?
#
loop_
_entity_poly.entity_id
_entity_poly.type
_entity_poly.pdbx_seq_one_letter_code
_entity_poly.pdbx_strand_id
1 'polypeptide(L)'
;MLYRVINQNGYNTISPDNPTYWPTHPNRLPDVLDFFITSGLRGIHSLSQVLNDLSSDHSPVLLTTSLDPILELPPPTLTPGHTDWNFFARSLDSVINLRVPLKTPEELDEAVQEFTLAVQWAARNSSQSPTPNFNTRSINLPQHIRLLITHKRRARSKWQRTRYPSDRQHYERLAQELRSELTSFRSDTYNSYIISLSTHDRSLWDSTKRLLRSHPVPTPLRHPDNSWARSDEDKAQLFANHLRSIFQPSPESDPIHTHQVHEFLDSPLPLTLPPSPFSPSDVTYAIQHLPLKKSPGYDLITGEILRHLPRRATLFLTYLYNSILRTTYFPLLWKFAHIKMIPKPNKLHTEPSAYRPISLLPIFSKLFEKLFLKRLAPIFESQNLIPSHQFGFRPFHSTIHQCLHIVDIISSALEQKQYCGAAFLDVEKAFDRVWHPGLLYKLKKILPSTYYLILQSYLKDRYSVVCQKDKHSGYIRSDASVPQGSVLGPLLYLIYTADIPTHSSTHIATFADDICILTSNPEQSLVSHNLQQHLNNLQQWCKKWRIVINQSKSVHITFSLRHGSCPPITFDNIPIPPASCVRYLGLYIDKKVTWNPHTRLKRIDLNRKFGLLRNLLHRRSKLSLGNKLTIYNMILKPTWTYGIELWGSARKSNIDRIQSFQSKTLRTILDAPWSVFEFFMFVRTFEGVLCRLSLRYTSWQRTERSRVEREISSLEIYYRPIYIVRASVTNQRHQNWSDGIDGHDRHGTMKRCVSPHCEISPGPRRASIQPSPEKQTLRGHDRPVRHPKDLFPTYNYKRTANCTYLFRSLEAIFSLSVLYCDYPPSLKLKMASKRRNNFNDNRSRIRRK
;
A
#
# COMPACT_ATOMS: atom_id res chain seq x y z
N MET A 1 -15.31 13.37 28.54
CA MET A 1 -15.29 12.01 29.16
C MET A 1 -16.15 11.02 28.35
N LEU A 2 -17.46 11.29 28.25
CA LEU A 2 -18.51 10.50 27.58
C LEU A 2 -18.09 9.73 26.30
N TYR A 3 -17.44 10.40 25.34
CA TYR A 3 -16.96 9.79 24.09
C TYR A 3 -16.11 8.52 24.28
N ARG A 4 -15.30 8.42 25.34
CA ARG A 4 -14.53 7.21 25.64
C ARG A 4 -15.43 6.05 26.07
N VAL A 5 -16.45 6.35 26.89
CA VAL A 5 -17.42 5.36 27.42
C VAL A 5 -18.30 4.81 26.30
N ILE A 6 -18.81 5.68 25.41
CA ILE A 6 -19.58 5.31 24.22
C ILE A 6 -18.78 4.32 23.36
N ASN A 7 -17.53 4.66 23.02
CA ASN A 7 -16.65 3.80 22.21
C ASN A 7 -16.24 2.50 22.91
N GLN A 8 -16.00 2.51 24.22
CA GLN A 8 -15.62 1.31 24.99
C GLN A 8 -16.77 0.30 25.12
N ASN A 9 -18.00 0.80 25.28
CA ASN A 9 -19.20 -0.04 25.44
C ASN A 9 -19.90 -0.36 24.10
N GLY A 10 -19.47 0.27 23.00
CA GLY A 10 -20.01 0.04 21.65
C GLY A 10 -21.42 0.62 21.43
N TYR A 11 -21.78 1.65 22.19
CA TYR A 11 -23.04 2.39 22.03
C TYR A 11 -23.04 3.21 20.74
N ASN A 12 -24.22 3.38 20.16
CA ASN A 12 -24.45 4.27 19.02
C ASN A 12 -24.80 5.67 19.54
N THR A 13 -24.60 6.69 18.70
CA THR A 13 -25.04 8.07 18.94
C THR A 13 -25.86 8.57 17.76
N ILE A 14 -26.97 9.23 18.03
CA ILE A 14 -27.85 9.86 17.03
C ILE A 14 -28.00 11.33 17.44
N SER A 15 -27.77 12.25 16.51
CA SER A 15 -27.81 13.70 16.75
C SER A 15 -28.63 14.36 15.63
N PRO A 16 -29.40 15.43 15.90
CA PRO A 16 -30.12 16.16 14.88
C PRO A 16 -29.18 16.75 13.81
N ASP A 17 -29.71 16.92 12.59
CA ASP A 17 -29.05 17.64 11.50
C ASP A 17 -29.17 19.17 11.64
N ASN A 18 -29.74 19.69 12.74
CA ASN A 18 -29.83 21.11 13.05
C ASN A 18 -29.30 21.40 14.46
N PRO A 19 -28.76 22.61 14.71
CA PRO A 19 -28.26 22.96 16.03
C PRO A 19 -29.44 23.17 16.96
N THR A 20 -29.36 22.63 18.17
CA THR A 20 -30.39 22.84 19.19
C THR A 20 -30.14 24.14 19.94
N TYR A 21 -28.88 24.47 20.20
CA TYR A 21 -28.50 25.69 20.91
C TYR A 21 -28.10 26.80 19.95
N TRP A 22 -28.79 27.94 20.07
CA TRP A 22 -28.51 29.18 19.34
C TRP A 22 -28.02 30.25 20.33
N PRO A 23 -26.70 30.50 20.42
CA PRO A 23 -26.16 31.45 21.38
C PRO A 23 -26.52 32.90 21.03
N THR A 24 -26.84 33.68 22.06
CA THR A 24 -27.10 35.13 21.95
C THR A 24 -25.85 35.99 21.72
N HIS A 25 -24.65 35.45 21.93
CA HIS A 25 -23.39 36.16 21.67
C HIS A 25 -22.88 35.90 20.24
N PRO A 26 -22.55 36.94 19.44
CA PRO A 26 -22.11 36.78 18.06
C PRO A 26 -20.77 36.03 17.89
N ASN A 27 -19.95 35.98 18.96
CA ASN A 27 -18.67 35.25 18.97
C ASN A 27 -18.83 33.75 19.31
N ARG A 28 -20.06 33.24 19.45
CA ARG A 28 -20.35 31.83 19.69
C ARG A 28 -21.13 31.26 18.50
N LEU A 29 -20.83 30.03 18.10
CA LEU A 29 -21.51 29.35 17.00
C LEU A 29 -22.69 28.51 17.51
N PRO A 30 -23.77 28.35 16.73
CA PRO A 30 -24.84 27.40 17.04
C PRO A 30 -24.33 25.96 17.11
N ASP A 31 -24.75 25.21 18.13
CA ASP A 31 -24.22 23.88 18.44
C ASP A 31 -25.35 22.88 18.78
N VAL A 32 -24.99 21.59 18.88
CA VAL A 32 -25.91 20.51 19.25
C VAL A 32 -25.62 20.08 20.69
N LEU A 33 -26.47 20.50 21.63
CA LEU A 33 -26.40 20.00 23.01
C LEU A 33 -27.01 18.59 23.12
N ASP A 34 -28.05 18.32 22.33
CA ASP A 34 -28.94 17.18 22.52
C ASP A 34 -28.66 16.07 21.52
N PHE A 35 -28.29 14.90 22.03
CA PHE A 35 -28.01 13.71 21.23
C PHE A 35 -28.36 12.44 22.01
N PHE A 36 -28.94 11.47 21.30
CA PHE A 36 -29.39 10.21 21.87
C PHE A 36 -28.25 9.19 21.87
N ILE A 37 -27.93 8.63 23.03
CA ILE A 37 -27.03 7.48 23.15
C ILE A 37 -27.90 6.21 23.16
N THR A 38 -27.75 5.35 22.16
CA THR A 38 -28.56 4.13 22.04
C THR A 38 -27.71 2.87 22.19
N SER A 39 -28.30 1.86 22.84
CA SER A 39 -27.70 0.53 22.99
C SER A 39 -28.64 -0.53 22.42
N GLY A 40 -28.10 -1.47 21.64
CA GLY A 40 -28.89 -2.52 20.97
C GLY A 40 -29.63 -2.07 19.68
N LEU A 41 -29.97 -0.79 19.52
CA LEU A 41 -30.65 -0.25 18.34
C LEU A 41 -29.70 -0.10 17.14
N ARG A 42 -29.36 -1.22 16.48
CA ARG A 42 -28.65 -1.27 15.20
C ARG A 42 -29.58 -1.80 14.11
N GLY A 43 -29.80 -1.01 13.07
CA GLY A 43 -30.67 -1.38 11.93
C GLY A 43 -32.13 -0.92 12.03
N ILE A 44 -32.43 0.02 12.92
CA ILE A 44 -33.75 0.64 13.14
C ILE A 44 -33.70 2.07 12.57
N HIS A 45 -34.63 2.42 11.69
CA HIS A 45 -34.66 3.75 11.08
C HIS A 45 -34.94 4.81 12.15
N SER A 46 -33.99 5.71 12.39
CA SER A 46 -34.07 6.72 13.45
C SER A 46 -33.88 8.12 12.84
N LEU A 47 -35.00 8.82 12.69
CA LEU A 47 -35.05 10.21 12.21
C LEU A 47 -34.99 11.14 13.43
N SER A 48 -33.99 12.02 13.49
CA SER A 48 -33.88 13.04 14.54
C SER A 48 -34.13 14.43 13.95
N GLN A 49 -35.33 14.97 14.22
CA GLN A 49 -35.74 16.31 13.80
C GLN A 49 -35.64 17.28 14.99
N VAL A 50 -35.19 18.51 14.75
CA VAL A 50 -35.36 19.61 15.70
C VAL A 50 -36.78 20.14 15.53
N LEU A 51 -37.52 20.23 16.64
CA LEU A 51 -38.79 20.93 16.72
C LEU A 51 -38.53 22.39 17.11
N ASN A 52 -39.32 23.31 16.54
CA ASN A 52 -39.22 24.74 16.84
C ASN A 52 -40.15 25.15 18.00
N ASP A 53 -40.70 24.19 18.75
CA ASP A 53 -41.60 24.44 19.87
C ASP A 53 -40.84 24.98 21.11
N LEU A 54 -41.48 25.93 21.81
CA LEU A 54 -40.83 26.81 22.78
C LEU A 54 -40.93 26.31 24.23
N SER A 55 -39.83 26.45 24.98
CA SER A 55 -39.77 26.64 26.45
C SER A 55 -38.35 26.56 27.03
N SER A 56 -37.39 26.01 26.27
CA SER A 56 -36.00 25.77 26.70
C SER A 56 -34.99 26.73 26.05
N ASP A 57 -33.76 26.79 26.57
CA ASP A 57 -32.64 27.54 25.97
C ASP A 57 -32.02 26.83 24.75
N HIS A 58 -32.53 25.65 24.41
CA HIS A 58 -32.20 24.85 23.24
C HIS A 58 -33.47 24.25 22.61
N SER A 59 -33.55 24.22 21.29
CA SER A 59 -34.68 23.67 20.52
C SER A 59 -34.81 22.14 20.73
N PRO A 60 -35.98 21.63 21.14
CA PRO A 60 -36.15 20.22 21.48
C PRO A 60 -35.99 19.29 20.27
N VAL A 61 -35.50 18.06 20.50
CA VAL A 61 -35.27 17.07 19.43
C VAL A 61 -36.26 15.92 19.53
N LEU A 62 -37.01 15.69 18.45
CA LEU A 62 -37.86 14.52 18.27
C LEU A 62 -37.05 13.39 17.61
N LEU A 63 -37.03 12.21 18.25
CA LEU A 63 -36.45 10.99 17.67
C LEU A 63 -37.54 10.02 17.24
N THR A 64 -37.89 10.01 15.95
CA THR A 64 -38.84 9.07 15.37
C THR A 64 -38.12 7.77 15.01
N THR A 65 -38.38 6.68 15.75
CA THR A 65 -37.85 5.35 15.44
C THR A 65 -38.88 4.47 14.74
N SER A 66 -38.67 4.12 13.47
CA SER A 66 -39.45 3.05 12.83
C SER A 66 -38.77 1.69 13.00
N LEU A 67 -39.59 0.66 13.22
CA LEU A 67 -39.19 -0.75 13.27
C LEU A 67 -38.85 -1.33 11.88
N ASP A 68 -39.11 -0.59 10.80
CA ASP A 68 -38.76 -1.02 9.45
C ASP A 68 -37.26 -1.31 9.33
N PRO A 69 -36.88 -2.46 8.73
CA PRO A 69 -35.47 -2.79 8.55
C PRO A 69 -34.82 -1.78 7.62
N ILE A 70 -33.71 -1.17 8.03
CA ILE A 70 -32.96 -0.27 7.16
C ILE A 70 -32.46 -1.06 5.94
N LEU A 71 -33.15 -0.87 4.81
CA LEU A 71 -32.62 -1.16 3.48
C LEU A 71 -31.54 -0.13 3.18
N GLU A 72 -30.32 -0.36 3.68
CA GLU A 72 -29.13 0.26 3.10
C GLU A 72 -29.07 -0.21 1.65
N LEU A 73 -29.59 0.61 0.73
CA LEU A 73 -29.57 0.31 -0.69
C LEU A 73 -28.13 0.00 -1.11
N PRO A 74 -27.85 -1.17 -1.70
CA PRO A 74 -26.50 -1.49 -2.13
C PRO A 74 -26.04 -0.46 -3.17
N PRO A 75 -24.76 -0.07 -3.17
CA PRO A 75 -24.26 0.95 -4.09
C PRO A 75 -24.59 0.56 -5.53
N PRO A 76 -25.04 1.51 -6.37
CA PRO A 76 -25.65 1.21 -7.66
C PRO A 76 -24.71 0.40 -8.56
N THR A 77 -25.25 -0.68 -9.13
CA THR A 77 -24.52 -1.66 -9.95
C THR A 77 -25.43 -2.16 -11.06
N LEU A 78 -24.87 -2.40 -12.25
CA LEU A 78 -25.61 -3.01 -13.36
C LEU A 78 -25.89 -4.50 -13.11
N THR A 79 -25.08 -5.15 -12.28
CA THR A 79 -25.17 -6.58 -11.96
C THR A 79 -25.35 -6.77 -10.44
N PRO A 80 -26.59 -6.64 -9.91
CA PRO A 80 -26.85 -6.74 -8.48
C PRO A 80 -27.02 -8.18 -7.96
N GLY A 81 -27.32 -9.13 -8.84
CA GLY A 81 -27.55 -10.54 -8.52
C GLY A 81 -26.84 -11.51 -9.48
N HIS A 82 -27.36 -12.74 -9.59
CA HIS A 82 -26.89 -13.68 -10.61
C HIS A 82 -27.13 -13.10 -12.01
N THR A 83 -26.17 -13.28 -12.91
CA THR A 83 -26.16 -12.67 -14.25
C THR A 83 -25.91 -13.74 -15.30
N ASP A 84 -26.84 -13.92 -16.24
CA ASP A 84 -26.66 -14.86 -17.36
C ASP A 84 -25.83 -14.21 -18.47
N TRP A 85 -24.54 -14.51 -18.45
CA TRP A 85 -23.58 -14.04 -19.45
C TRP A 85 -23.85 -14.55 -20.87
N ASN A 86 -24.59 -15.65 -21.06
CA ASN A 86 -24.99 -16.12 -22.39
C ASN A 86 -26.15 -15.29 -22.93
N PHE A 87 -27.14 -14.98 -22.08
CA PHE A 87 -28.23 -14.07 -22.44
C PHE A 87 -27.73 -12.64 -22.67
N PHE A 88 -26.81 -12.15 -21.83
CA PHE A 88 -26.09 -10.89 -22.04
C PHE A 88 -25.43 -10.84 -23.43
N ALA A 89 -24.61 -11.85 -23.74
CA ALA A 89 -23.88 -11.90 -25.01
C ALA A 89 -24.82 -11.91 -26.22
N ARG A 90 -25.88 -12.74 -26.22
CA ARG A 90 -26.87 -12.81 -27.29
C ARG A 90 -27.64 -11.49 -27.48
N SER A 91 -28.10 -10.90 -26.38
CA SER A 91 -28.89 -9.66 -26.39
C SER A 91 -28.08 -8.45 -26.86
N LEU A 92 -26.76 -8.46 -26.62
CA LEU A 92 -25.86 -7.42 -27.08
C LEU A 92 -25.40 -7.64 -28.55
N ASP A 93 -25.25 -8.89 -28.99
CA ASP A 93 -24.84 -9.21 -30.37
C ASP A 93 -25.95 -8.90 -31.40
N SER A 94 -27.23 -8.93 -31.00
CA SER A 94 -28.38 -8.55 -31.84
C SER A 94 -28.56 -7.03 -31.99
N VAL A 95 -28.27 -6.24 -30.95
CA VAL A 95 -28.42 -4.77 -30.96
C VAL A 95 -27.27 -4.08 -31.71
N ILE A 96 -26.07 -4.68 -31.74
CA ILE A 96 -24.88 -4.00 -32.29
C ILE A 96 -24.85 -4.01 -33.84
N ASN A 97 -25.10 -2.83 -34.40
CA ASN A 97 -24.81 -2.50 -35.79
C ASN A 97 -23.30 -2.25 -35.99
N LEU A 98 -22.74 -2.78 -37.07
CA LEU A 98 -21.33 -2.53 -37.47
C LEU A 98 -21.21 -1.53 -38.64
N ARG A 99 -22.32 -1.06 -39.20
CA ARG A 99 -22.40 -0.14 -40.36
C ARG A 99 -22.64 1.31 -39.96
N VAL A 100 -22.12 1.74 -38.80
CA VAL A 100 -22.21 3.13 -38.33
C VAL A 100 -21.11 3.96 -39.02
N PRO A 101 -21.40 5.13 -39.60
CA PRO A 101 -20.36 6.04 -40.06
C PRO A 101 -19.57 6.55 -38.84
N LEU A 102 -18.24 6.65 -38.97
CA LEU A 102 -17.35 7.18 -37.94
C LEU A 102 -16.24 8.00 -38.62
N LYS A 103 -16.62 9.18 -39.10
CA LYS A 103 -15.81 10.18 -39.81
C LYS A 103 -15.70 11.47 -39.01
N THR A 104 -16.74 11.90 -38.28
CA THR A 104 -16.74 13.14 -37.51
C THR A 104 -16.60 12.91 -35.99
N PRO A 105 -16.27 13.94 -35.19
CA PRO A 105 -16.32 13.88 -33.72
C PRO A 105 -17.70 13.57 -33.16
N GLU A 106 -18.75 14.10 -33.78
CA GLU A 106 -20.15 14.01 -33.33
C GLU A 106 -20.69 12.59 -33.52
N GLU A 107 -20.54 12.02 -34.72
CA GLU A 107 -20.83 10.60 -35.02
C GLU A 107 -20.13 9.65 -34.02
N LEU A 108 -18.93 10.03 -33.56
CA LEU A 108 -18.13 9.23 -32.63
C LEU A 108 -18.61 9.35 -31.17
N ASP A 109 -19.05 10.52 -30.70
CA ASP A 109 -19.65 10.66 -29.36
C ASP A 109 -21.05 10.01 -29.32
N GLU A 110 -21.86 10.12 -30.38
CA GLU A 110 -23.15 9.43 -30.52
C GLU A 110 -22.97 7.91 -30.48
N ALA A 111 -22.08 7.35 -31.30
CA ALA A 111 -21.80 5.91 -31.31
C ALA A 111 -21.23 5.39 -29.98
N VAL A 112 -20.49 6.23 -29.24
CA VAL A 112 -20.04 5.92 -27.87
C VAL A 112 -21.21 5.93 -26.88
N GLN A 113 -22.17 6.85 -27.03
CA GLN A 113 -23.39 6.91 -26.22
C GLN A 113 -24.26 5.67 -26.45
N GLU A 114 -24.60 5.37 -27.71
CA GLU A 114 -25.39 4.19 -28.07
C GLU A 114 -24.78 2.89 -27.56
N PHE A 115 -23.47 2.69 -27.78
CA PHE A 115 -22.77 1.49 -27.31
C PHE A 115 -22.77 1.37 -25.78
N THR A 116 -22.60 2.49 -25.06
CA THR A 116 -22.68 2.52 -23.60
C THR A 116 -24.09 2.15 -23.11
N LEU A 117 -25.13 2.69 -23.73
CA LEU A 117 -26.53 2.39 -23.41
C LEU A 117 -26.89 0.93 -23.74
N ALA A 118 -26.47 0.39 -24.89
CA ALA A 118 -26.69 -0.99 -25.27
C ALA A 118 -26.04 -1.98 -24.28
N VAL A 119 -24.80 -1.71 -23.84
CA VAL A 119 -24.12 -2.52 -22.81
C VAL A 119 -24.83 -2.41 -21.46
N GLN A 120 -25.29 -1.22 -21.05
CA GLN A 120 -26.06 -1.06 -19.81
C GLN A 120 -27.41 -1.79 -19.85
N TRP A 121 -28.14 -1.70 -20.96
CA TRP A 121 -29.42 -2.38 -21.19
C TRP A 121 -29.26 -3.90 -21.17
N ALA A 122 -28.31 -4.43 -21.93
CA ALA A 122 -28.03 -5.87 -21.96
C ALA A 122 -27.60 -6.38 -20.58
N ALA A 123 -26.76 -5.64 -19.85
CA ALA A 123 -26.35 -6.00 -18.50
C ALA A 123 -27.55 -6.07 -17.54
N ARG A 124 -28.35 -5.00 -17.44
CA ARG A 124 -29.53 -4.93 -16.57
C ARG A 124 -30.52 -6.07 -16.85
N ASN A 125 -30.80 -6.35 -18.13
CA ASN A 125 -31.74 -7.40 -18.52
C ASN A 125 -31.20 -8.82 -18.29
N SER A 126 -29.88 -8.99 -18.27
CA SER A 126 -29.22 -10.28 -17.98
C SER A 126 -29.06 -10.59 -16.49
N SER A 127 -29.27 -9.59 -15.62
CA SER A 127 -29.11 -9.74 -14.17
C SER A 127 -30.44 -9.86 -13.45
N GLN A 128 -30.54 -10.85 -12.57
CA GLN A 128 -31.67 -10.98 -11.67
C GLN A 128 -31.61 -9.89 -10.58
N SER A 129 -32.76 -9.27 -10.29
CA SER A 129 -32.94 -8.46 -9.09
C SER A 129 -32.54 -9.27 -7.86
N PRO A 130 -31.78 -8.68 -6.91
CA PRO A 130 -31.38 -9.40 -5.72
C PRO A 130 -32.63 -9.71 -4.91
N THR A 131 -32.85 -10.97 -4.57
CA THR A 131 -33.83 -11.29 -3.52
C THR A 131 -33.45 -10.51 -2.27
N PRO A 132 -34.41 -9.87 -1.58
CA PRO A 132 -34.11 -9.14 -0.36
C PRO A 132 -33.61 -10.14 0.67
N ASN A 133 -32.28 -10.18 0.83
CA ASN A 133 -31.63 -10.88 1.92
C ASN A 133 -31.96 -10.14 3.20
N PHE A 134 -33.17 -10.40 3.74
CA PHE A 134 -33.54 -10.10 5.11
C PHE A 134 -32.40 -10.61 5.98
N ASN A 135 -31.58 -9.69 6.47
CA ASN A 135 -30.35 -10.02 7.17
C ASN A 135 -30.69 -10.37 8.63
N THR A 136 -31.57 -11.36 8.79
CA THR A 136 -31.97 -12.01 10.04
C THR A 136 -30.81 -12.85 10.58
N ARG A 137 -29.69 -12.15 10.84
CA ARG A 137 -28.69 -12.47 11.86
C ARG A 137 -29.25 -12.24 13.27
N SER A 138 -30.55 -12.42 13.45
CA SER A 138 -31.13 -12.95 14.68
C SER A 138 -30.44 -14.29 14.93
N ILE A 139 -29.34 -14.24 15.70
CA ILE A 139 -28.70 -15.44 16.22
C ILE A 139 -29.75 -16.11 17.10
N ASN A 140 -30.43 -17.12 16.54
CA ASN A 140 -31.56 -17.77 17.20
C ASN A 140 -31.07 -18.42 18.49
N LEU A 141 -31.36 -17.74 19.60
CA LEU A 141 -30.93 -18.19 20.93
C LEU A 141 -31.55 -19.56 21.20
N PRO A 142 -30.75 -20.56 21.64
CA PRO A 142 -31.25 -21.87 22.03
C PRO A 142 -32.43 -21.77 22.99
N GLN A 143 -33.34 -22.74 22.91
CA GLN A 143 -34.59 -22.76 23.69
C GLN A 143 -34.33 -22.62 25.19
N HIS A 144 -33.28 -23.25 25.73
CA HIS A 144 -32.88 -23.10 27.14
C HIS A 144 -32.50 -21.66 27.50
N ILE A 145 -31.79 -20.92 26.64
CA ILE A 145 -31.45 -19.50 26.89
C ILE A 145 -32.73 -18.64 26.83
N ARG A 146 -33.65 -18.92 25.91
CA ARG A 146 -34.96 -18.22 25.82
C ARG A 146 -35.81 -18.47 27.07
N LEU A 147 -35.79 -19.69 27.61
CA LEU A 147 -36.42 -20.04 28.88
C LEU A 147 -35.73 -19.31 30.06
N LEU A 148 -34.40 -19.36 30.18
CA LEU A 148 -33.65 -18.64 31.23
C LEU A 148 -33.90 -17.12 31.23
N ILE A 149 -33.99 -16.49 30.05
CA ILE A 149 -34.42 -15.09 29.92
C ILE A 149 -35.81 -14.88 30.51
N THR A 150 -36.73 -15.81 30.28
CA THR A 150 -38.12 -15.77 30.78
C THR A 150 -38.18 -15.99 32.29
N HIS A 151 -37.48 -16.99 32.83
CA HIS A 151 -37.38 -17.23 34.28
C HIS A 151 -36.74 -16.03 35.00
N LYS A 152 -35.64 -15.46 34.47
CA LYS A 152 -35.03 -14.26 35.05
C LYS A 152 -35.96 -13.04 34.99
N ARG A 153 -36.76 -12.87 33.93
CA ARG A 153 -37.80 -11.81 33.86
C ARG A 153 -38.87 -12.01 34.94
N ARG A 154 -39.38 -13.24 35.11
CA ARG A 154 -40.34 -13.60 36.17
C ARG A 154 -39.76 -13.35 37.57
N ALA A 155 -38.55 -13.81 37.85
CA ALA A 155 -37.88 -13.61 39.14
C ALA A 155 -37.63 -12.11 39.44
N ARG A 156 -37.19 -11.32 38.44
CA ARG A 156 -37.06 -9.86 38.58
C ARG A 156 -38.41 -9.22 38.93
N SER A 157 -39.48 -9.58 38.23
CA SER A 157 -40.82 -9.06 38.49
C SER A 157 -41.38 -9.46 39.85
N LYS A 158 -41.02 -10.65 40.38
CA LYS A 158 -41.39 -11.06 41.73
C LYS A 158 -40.65 -10.20 42.76
N TRP A 159 -39.31 -10.15 42.69
CA TRP A 159 -38.49 -9.33 43.58
C TRP A 159 -38.86 -7.85 43.57
N GLN A 160 -39.21 -7.27 42.42
CA GLN A 160 -39.65 -5.87 42.34
C GLN A 160 -40.92 -5.58 43.14
N ARG A 161 -41.82 -6.57 43.29
CA ARG A 161 -43.05 -6.50 44.09
C ARG A 161 -42.82 -6.84 45.57
N THR A 162 -42.12 -7.93 45.84
CA THR A 162 -41.94 -8.48 47.20
C THR A 162 -40.80 -7.85 48.00
N ARG A 163 -39.77 -7.34 47.31
CA ARG A 163 -38.51 -6.79 47.84
C ARG A 163 -37.68 -7.71 48.76
N TYR A 164 -38.16 -8.90 49.12
CA TYR A 164 -37.49 -9.83 50.03
C TYR A 164 -36.07 -10.24 49.58
N PRO A 165 -35.12 -10.44 50.51
CA PRO A 165 -33.76 -10.89 50.19
C PRO A 165 -33.68 -12.24 49.45
N SER A 166 -34.60 -13.16 49.74
CA SER A 166 -34.69 -14.48 49.09
C SER A 166 -35.02 -14.38 47.60
N ASP A 167 -36.02 -13.56 47.24
CA ASP A 167 -36.38 -13.29 45.85
C ASP A 167 -35.26 -12.52 45.11
N ARG A 168 -34.55 -11.63 45.81
CA ARG A 168 -33.35 -10.96 45.28
C ARG A 168 -32.27 -11.98 44.92
N GLN A 169 -31.92 -12.87 45.86
CA GLN A 169 -30.89 -13.90 45.68
C GLN A 169 -31.26 -14.87 44.55
N HIS A 170 -32.54 -15.23 44.41
CA HIS A 170 -33.03 -16.05 43.31
C HIS A 170 -32.90 -15.34 41.94
N TYR A 171 -33.25 -14.06 41.87
CA TYR A 171 -33.02 -13.24 40.66
C TYR A 171 -31.54 -13.10 40.32
N GLU A 172 -30.67 -12.84 41.31
CA GLU A 172 -29.22 -12.69 41.09
C GLU A 172 -28.57 -14.00 40.61
N ARG A 173 -29.00 -15.15 41.14
CA ARG A 173 -28.59 -16.49 40.68
C ARG A 173 -28.94 -16.71 39.22
N LEU A 174 -30.21 -16.53 38.84
CA LEU A 174 -30.66 -16.64 37.44
C LEU A 174 -30.00 -15.60 36.51
N ALA A 175 -29.60 -14.44 37.04
CA ALA A 175 -28.86 -13.44 36.29
C ALA A 175 -27.39 -13.84 36.05
N GLN A 176 -26.75 -14.53 36.99
CA GLN A 176 -25.40 -15.08 36.87
C GLN A 176 -25.38 -16.30 35.94
N GLU A 177 -26.34 -17.21 36.08
CA GLU A 177 -26.54 -18.37 35.20
C GLU A 177 -26.75 -17.95 33.74
N LEU A 178 -27.69 -17.02 33.48
CA LEU A 178 -27.89 -16.47 32.14
C LEU A 178 -26.64 -15.74 31.59
N ARG A 179 -25.82 -15.12 32.45
CA ARG A 179 -24.53 -14.53 32.03
C ARG A 179 -23.51 -15.61 31.65
N SER A 180 -23.48 -16.74 32.36
CA SER A 180 -22.65 -17.90 32.01
C SER A 180 -23.02 -18.43 30.63
N GLU A 181 -24.29 -18.80 30.44
CA GLU A 181 -24.76 -19.42 29.18
C GLU A 181 -24.63 -18.48 27.98
N LEU A 182 -24.96 -17.19 28.13
CA LEU A 182 -24.73 -16.22 27.06
C LEU A 182 -23.23 -16.02 26.75
N THR A 183 -22.33 -16.22 27.71
CA THR A 183 -20.88 -16.12 27.48
C THR A 183 -20.33 -17.39 26.82
N SER A 184 -20.82 -18.57 27.22
CA SER A 184 -20.51 -19.86 26.61
C SER A 184 -20.96 -19.87 25.14
N PHE A 185 -22.25 -19.64 24.89
CA PHE A 185 -22.84 -19.59 23.55
C PHE A 185 -22.20 -18.56 22.61
N ARG A 186 -21.83 -17.37 23.12
CA ARG A 186 -21.07 -16.36 22.34
C ARG A 186 -19.65 -16.81 22.02
N SER A 187 -19.02 -17.58 22.91
CA SER A 187 -17.68 -18.14 22.67
C SER A 187 -17.74 -19.23 21.61
N ASP A 188 -18.73 -20.11 21.67
CA ASP A 188 -18.85 -21.23 20.73
C ASP A 188 -19.31 -20.81 19.34
N THR A 189 -20.30 -19.91 19.23
CA THR A 189 -20.66 -19.31 17.93
C THR A 189 -19.47 -18.57 17.28
N TYR A 190 -18.63 -17.90 18.08
CA TYR A 190 -17.41 -17.26 17.59
C TYR A 190 -16.29 -18.28 17.25
N ASN A 191 -16.18 -19.39 17.99
CA ASN A 191 -15.27 -20.49 17.66
C ASN A 191 -15.66 -21.17 16.34
N SER A 192 -16.94 -21.50 16.14
CA SER A 192 -17.47 -22.05 14.89
C SER A 192 -17.25 -21.10 13.72
N TYR A 193 -17.50 -19.79 13.92
CA TYR A 193 -17.17 -18.77 12.93
C TYR A 193 -15.68 -18.78 12.57
N ILE A 194 -14.78 -18.83 13.56
CA ILE A 194 -13.33 -18.91 13.34
C ILE A 194 -12.91 -20.18 12.58
N ILE A 195 -13.52 -21.33 12.89
CA ILE A 195 -13.22 -22.61 12.22
C ILE A 195 -13.66 -22.57 10.75
N SER A 196 -14.76 -21.88 10.43
CA SER A 196 -15.23 -21.68 9.04
C SER A 196 -14.39 -20.70 8.20
N LEU A 197 -13.35 -20.07 8.77
CA LEU A 197 -12.51 -19.12 8.02
C LEU A 197 -11.54 -19.83 7.09
N SER A 198 -11.71 -19.60 5.80
CA SER A 198 -11.02 -20.24 4.69
C SER A 198 -10.25 -19.22 3.84
N THR A 199 -9.13 -19.67 3.27
CA THR A 199 -8.34 -18.91 2.28
C THR A 199 -8.99 -18.92 0.90
N HIS A 200 -9.67 -20.01 0.54
CA HIS A 200 -10.31 -20.23 -0.77
C HIS A 200 -11.49 -19.27 -0.96
N ASP A 201 -12.39 -19.24 0.04
CA ASP A 201 -13.68 -18.54 -0.01
C ASP A 201 -13.56 -17.04 0.36
N ARG A 202 -12.33 -16.54 0.47
CA ARG A 202 -11.95 -15.19 0.93
C ARG A 202 -12.42 -14.80 2.34
N SER A 203 -13.19 -15.64 3.04
CA SER A 203 -13.74 -15.34 4.37
C SER A 203 -12.68 -14.97 5.41
N LEU A 204 -11.48 -15.58 5.35
CA LEU A 204 -10.32 -15.20 6.15
C LEU A 204 -9.83 -13.76 5.84
N TRP A 205 -9.80 -13.39 4.56
CA TRP A 205 -9.34 -12.08 4.11
C TRP A 205 -10.33 -10.97 4.44
N ASP A 206 -11.63 -11.21 4.33
CA ASP A 206 -12.63 -10.19 4.66
C ASP A 206 -12.83 -10.05 6.18
N SER A 207 -12.59 -11.12 6.94
CA SER A 207 -12.47 -11.06 8.41
C SER A 207 -11.26 -10.24 8.86
N THR A 208 -10.08 -10.50 8.29
CA THR A 208 -8.85 -9.76 8.63
C THR A 208 -8.90 -8.31 8.17
N LYS A 209 -9.43 -8.00 6.98
CA LYS A 209 -9.74 -6.63 6.54
C LYS A 209 -10.67 -5.92 7.53
N ARG A 210 -11.74 -6.58 7.98
CA ARG A 210 -12.70 -6.00 8.95
C ARG A 210 -12.06 -5.68 10.30
N LEU A 211 -11.13 -6.51 10.78
CA LEU A 211 -10.36 -6.24 12.01
C LEU A 211 -9.29 -5.15 11.85
N LEU A 212 -8.72 -5.00 10.65
CA LEU A 212 -7.66 -4.02 10.36
C LEU A 212 -8.18 -2.67 9.89
N ARG A 213 -9.44 -2.60 9.41
CA ARG A 213 -10.14 -1.36 9.09
C ARG A 213 -10.50 -0.61 10.38
N SER A 214 -9.66 0.34 10.76
CA SER A 214 -10.18 1.52 11.46
C SER A 214 -11.13 2.23 10.52
N HIS A 215 -12.43 2.19 10.83
CA HIS A 215 -13.37 3.15 10.26
C HIS A 215 -13.14 4.48 10.99
N PRO A 216 -12.58 5.53 10.35
CA PRO A 216 -12.69 6.86 10.94
C PRO A 216 -14.17 7.19 11.01
N VAL A 217 -14.64 7.66 12.18
CA VAL A 217 -15.99 8.23 12.28
C VAL A 217 -16.04 9.40 11.29
N PRO A 218 -17.06 9.48 10.40
CA PRO A 218 -17.23 10.63 9.53
C PRO A 218 -17.36 11.87 10.39
N THR A 219 -16.33 12.72 10.37
CA THR A 219 -16.44 14.05 10.98
C THR A 219 -17.19 14.94 10.00
N PRO A 220 -18.08 15.84 10.46
CA PRO A 220 -18.67 16.84 9.60
C PRO A 220 -17.55 17.73 9.03
N LEU A 221 -17.67 18.07 7.75
CA LEU A 221 -16.77 19.04 7.11
C LEU A 221 -17.13 20.44 7.61
N ARG A 222 -16.16 21.36 7.61
CA ARG A 222 -16.43 22.79 7.80
C ARG A 222 -16.40 23.54 6.48
N HIS A 223 -17.37 24.43 6.31
CA HIS A 223 -17.31 25.54 5.35
C HIS A 223 -16.22 26.55 5.79
N PRO A 224 -15.77 27.45 4.89
CA PRO A 224 -14.85 28.53 5.24
C PRO A 224 -15.35 29.37 6.42
N ASP A 225 -16.66 29.59 6.49
CA ASP A 225 -17.36 30.41 7.49
C ASP A 225 -17.51 29.69 8.86
N ASN A 226 -16.74 28.64 9.10
CA ASN A 226 -16.78 27.72 10.25
C ASN A 226 -18.11 26.98 10.50
N SER A 227 -19.15 27.21 9.72
CA SER A 227 -20.38 26.41 9.72
C SER A 227 -20.11 24.96 9.28
N TRP A 228 -20.95 24.03 9.73
CA TRP A 228 -20.79 22.60 9.46
C TRP A 228 -21.59 22.16 8.24
N ALA A 229 -20.97 21.37 7.35
CA ALA A 229 -21.68 20.74 6.24
C ALA A 229 -22.32 19.41 6.67
N ARG A 230 -23.65 19.36 6.66
CA ARG A 230 -24.44 18.31 7.31
C ARG A 230 -25.08 17.33 6.34
N SER A 231 -25.78 17.80 5.31
CA SER A 231 -26.29 16.92 4.26
C SER A 231 -25.13 16.35 3.44
N ASP A 232 -25.32 15.17 2.84
CA ASP A 232 -24.30 14.59 1.96
C ASP A 232 -24.17 15.34 0.62
N GLU A 233 -25.21 16.08 0.23
CA GLU A 233 -25.22 16.97 -0.94
C GLU A 233 -24.38 18.23 -0.70
N ASP A 234 -24.54 18.88 0.46
CA ASP A 234 -23.72 20.02 0.88
C ASP A 234 -22.24 19.62 1.01
N LYS A 235 -21.94 18.46 1.61
CA LYS A 235 -20.57 17.90 1.63
C LYS A 235 -20.01 17.69 0.22
N ALA A 236 -20.82 17.20 -0.73
CA ALA A 236 -20.39 17.05 -2.12
C ALA A 236 -20.09 18.40 -2.77
N GLN A 237 -20.96 19.40 -2.56
CA GLN A 237 -20.80 20.73 -3.15
C GLN A 237 -19.64 21.53 -2.53
N LEU A 238 -19.40 21.39 -1.23
CA LEU A 238 -18.25 21.95 -0.52
C LEU A 238 -16.94 21.34 -1.06
N PHE A 239 -16.88 20.01 -1.21
CA PHE A 239 -15.75 19.35 -1.89
C PHE A 239 -15.59 19.84 -3.35
N ALA A 240 -16.68 20.03 -4.09
CA ALA A 240 -16.62 20.52 -5.46
C ALA A 240 -16.08 21.97 -5.56
N ASN A 241 -16.50 22.85 -4.66
CA ASN A 241 -15.98 24.22 -4.55
C ASN A 241 -14.48 24.22 -4.21
N HIS A 242 -14.03 23.34 -3.31
CA HIS A 242 -12.60 23.16 -3.01
C HIS A 242 -11.79 22.62 -4.20
N LEU A 243 -12.37 21.76 -5.04
CA LEU A 243 -11.70 21.25 -6.24
C LEU A 243 -11.69 22.25 -7.39
N ARG A 244 -12.74 23.07 -7.55
CA ARG A 244 -12.78 24.18 -8.52
C ARG A 244 -11.62 25.17 -8.31
N SER A 245 -11.24 25.47 -7.07
CA SER A 245 -10.07 26.32 -6.75
C SER A 245 -8.71 25.58 -6.75
N ILE A 246 -8.70 24.29 -7.07
CA ILE A 246 -7.48 23.47 -7.21
C ILE A 246 -7.17 23.15 -8.67
N PHE A 247 -8.19 22.83 -9.47
CA PHE A 247 -8.07 22.48 -10.90
C PHE A 247 -7.89 23.72 -11.81
N GLN A 248 -7.11 24.68 -11.33
CA GLN A 248 -6.70 25.91 -12.01
C GLN A 248 -5.18 26.04 -11.91
N PRO A 249 -4.49 26.58 -12.93
CA PRO A 249 -3.04 26.74 -12.90
C PRO A 249 -2.61 27.72 -11.79
N SER A 250 -1.34 27.66 -11.37
CA SER A 250 -0.82 28.66 -10.42
C SER A 250 -0.93 30.07 -11.03
N PRO A 251 -1.36 31.09 -10.24
CA PRO A 251 -1.36 32.48 -10.69
C PRO A 251 0.07 33.00 -10.88
N GLU A 252 1.00 32.56 -10.01
CA GLU A 252 2.43 32.79 -10.19
C GLU A 252 2.90 32.17 -11.52
N SER A 253 3.35 33.03 -12.43
CA SER A 253 3.79 32.64 -13.75
C SER A 253 4.69 33.69 -14.37
N ASP A 254 5.59 33.23 -15.24
CA ASP A 254 6.33 34.08 -16.17
C ASP A 254 5.40 34.44 -17.35
N PRO A 255 5.05 35.72 -17.56
CA PRO A 255 4.16 36.13 -18.66
C PRO A 255 4.84 36.02 -20.02
N ILE A 256 6.16 36.25 -20.11
CA ILE A 256 6.93 36.16 -21.35
C ILE A 256 6.99 34.70 -21.78
N HIS A 257 7.31 33.79 -20.87
CA HIS A 257 7.29 32.36 -21.18
C HIS A 257 5.87 31.86 -21.48
N THR A 258 4.85 32.40 -20.82
CA THR A 258 3.45 32.07 -21.14
C THR A 258 3.12 32.44 -22.58
N HIS A 259 3.51 33.63 -23.07
CA HIS A 259 3.33 34.02 -24.48
C HIS A 259 4.04 33.04 -25.44
N GLN A 260 5.33 32.77 -25.21
CA GLN A 260 6.13 31.82 -26.01
C GLN A 260 5.52 30.42 -26.06
N VAL A 261 4.86 29.98 -24.98
CA VAL A 261 4.16 28.68 -24.93
C VAL A 261 2.95 28.69 -25.85
N HIS A 262 2.13 29.75 -25.84
CA HIS A 262 0.96 29.86 -26.72
C HIS A 262 1.36 30.01 -28.20
N GLU A 263 2.29 30.91 -28.50
CA GLU A 263 2.86 31.11 -29.84
C GLU A 263 3.41 29.80 -30.46
N PHE A 264 4.14 29.00 -29.66
CA PHE A 264 4.61 27.70 -30.11
C PHE A 264 3.49 26.65 -30.23
N LEU A 265 2.41 26.74 -29.45
CA LEU A 265 1.24 25.87 -29.59
C LEU A 265 0.44 26.17 -30.86
N ASP A 266 0.35 27.43 -31.27
CA ASP A 266 -0.39 27.90 -32.45
C ASP A 266 0.40 27.71 -33.77
N SER A 267 1.72 27.49 -33.70
CA SER A 267 2.54 27.15 -34.87
C SER A 267 2.04 25.91 -35.63
N PRO A 268 2.30 25.77 -36.95
CA PRO A 268 1.85 24.60 -37.72
C PRO A 268 2.44 23.28 -37.18
N LEU A 269 1.65 22.21 -37.27
CA LEU A 269 2.07 20.86 -36.88
C LEU A 269 2.94 20.21 -37.97
N PRO A 270 3.98 19.43 -37.59
CA PRO A 270 4.77 18.69 -38.56
C PRO A 270 3.95 17.58 -39.22
N LEU A 271 4.20 17.36 -40.51
CA LEU A 271 3.65 16.23 -41.25
C LEU A 271 4.24 14.93 -40.69
N THR A 272 3.39 13.99 -40.25
CA THR A 272 3.83 12.68 -39.75
C THR A 272 2.98 11.56 -40.31
N LEU A 273 3.59 10.39 -40.50
CA LEU A 273 2.90 9.19 -40.99
C LEU A 273 1.70 8.82 -40.09
N PRO A 274 0.58 8.36 -40.67
CA PRO A 274 -0.59 7.96 -39.89
C PRO A 274 -0.25 6.74 -39.00
N PRO A 275 -0.75 6.69 -37.77
CA PRO A 275 -0.52 5.55 -36.88
C PRO A 275 -1.24 4.31 -37.41
N SER A 276 -0.64 3.13 -37.21
CA SER A 276 -1.27 1.85 -37.57
C SER A 276 -2.63 1.67 -36.87
N PRO A 277 -3.58 0.89 -37.43
CA PRO A 277 -4.83 0.58 -36.71
C PRO A 277 -4.57 -0.37 -35.52
N PHE A 278 -5.45 -0.32 -34.51
CA PHE A 278 -5.56 -1.37 -33.49
C PHE A 278 -6.22 -2.61 -34.08
N SER A 279 -5.72 -3.79 -33.72
CA SER A 279 -6.34 -5.06 -34.08
C SER A 279 -7.41 -5.50 -33.06
N PRO A 280 -8.43 -6.28 -33.45
CA PRO A 280 -9.39 -6.85 -32.50
C PRO A 280 -8.72 -7.76 -31.45
N SER A 281 -7.58 -8.37 -31.81
CA SER A 281 -6.75 -9.17 -30.91
C SER A 281 -6.04 -8.32 -29.86
N ASP A 282 -5.56 -7.10 -30.17
CA ASP A 282 -5.05 -6.15 -29.17
C ASP A 282 -6.13 -5.79 -28.14
N VAL A 283 -7.34 -5.46 -28.60
CA VAL A 283 -8.47 -5.11 -27.73
C VAL A 283 -8.88 -6.31 -26.85
N THR A 284 -9.01 -7.49 -27.45
CA THR A 284 -9.34 -8.74 -26.72
C THR A 284 -8.28 -9.06 -25.66
N TYR A 285 -6.99 -8.98 -26.02
CA TYR A 285 -5.88 -9.20 -25.08
C TYR A 285 -5.91 -8.17 -23.93
N ALA A 286 -6.13 -6.89 -24.25
CA ALA A 286 -6.17 -5.83 -23.25
C ALA A 286 -7.33 -6.00 -22.25
N ILE A 287 -8.51 -6.46 -22.72
CA ILE A 287 -9.69 -6.84 -21.93
C ILE A 287 -9.39 -8.03 -21.00
N GLN A 288 -8.81 -9.11 -21.52
CA GLN A 288 -8.49 -10.30 -20.72
C GLN A 288 -7.58 -9.98 -19.51
N HIS A 289 -6.73 -8.95 -19.67
CA HIS A 289 -5.81 -8.41 -18.66
C HIS A 289 -6.36 -7.16 -17.94
N LEU A 290 -7.68 -6.96 -17.84
CA LEU A 290 -8.31 -5.95 -16.99
C LEU A 290 -8.55 -6.48 -15.56
N PRO A 291 -8.35 -5.67 -14.51
CA PRO A 291 -8.66 -6.02 -13.13
C PRO A 291 -10.18 -5.95 -12.87
N LEU A 292 -10.87 -7.09 -12.92
CA LEU A 292 -12.34 -7.22 -12.89
C LEU A 292 -13.03 -6.39 -11.79
N LYS A 293 -12.51 -6.46 -10.55
CA LYS A 293 -13.14 -5.90 -9.35
C LYS A 293 -12.64 -4.49 -8.99
N LYS A 294 -12.48 -3.63 -10.00
CA LYS A 294 -12.32 -2.17 -9.83
C LYS A 294 -13.69 -1.50 -9.82
N SER A 295 -13.79 -0.37 -9.11
CA SER A 295 -14.98 0.50 -9.19
C SER A 295 -15.16 1.04 -10.63
N PRO A 296 -16.39 1.05 -11.16
CA PRO A 296 -16.71 1.60 -12.48
C PRO A 296 -16.65 3.14 -12.48
N GLY A 297 -16.93 3.77 -13.62
CA GLY A 297 -17.13 5.21 -13.73
C GLY A 297 -18.58 5.62 -13.41
N TYR A 298 -19.06 6.69 -14.05
CA TYR A 298 -20.49 7.03 -14.06
C TYR A 298 -21.33 6.00 -14.86
N ASP A 299 -20.68 5.31 -15.80
CA ASP A 299 -21.22 4.26 -16.66
C ASP A 299 -21.73 3.03 -15.88
N LEU A 300 -21.25 2.82 -14.65
CA LEU A 300 -21.44 1.62 -13.83
C LEU A 300 -20.93 0.31 -14.49
N ILE A 301 -20.20 0.40 -15.61
CA ILE A 301 -19.71 -0.76 -16.37
C ILE A 301 -18.41 -1.28 -15.74
N THR A 302 -18.42 -2.55 -15.34
CA THR A 302 -17.30 -3.20 -14.63
C THR A 302 -16.38 -3.99 -15.57
N GLY A 303 -15.17 -4.32 -15.10
CA GLY A 303 -14.26 -5.20 -15.82
C GLY A 303 -14.76 -6.65 -15.93
N GLU A 304 -15.77 -7.01 -15.14
CA GLU A 304 -16.47 -8.30 -15.23
C GLU A 304 -17.37 -8.32 -16.48
N ILE A 305 -18.19 -7.28 -16.70
CA ILE A 305 -19.03 -7.11 -17.91
C ILE A 305 -18.17 -7.11 -19.18
N LEU A 306 -17.05 -6.37 -19.20
CA LEU A 306 -16.15 -6.31 -20.35
C LEU A 306 -15.58 -7.68 -20.76
N ARG A 307 -15.42 -8.62 -19.81
CA ARG A 307 -14.89 -9.96 -20.07
C ARG A 307 -15.90 -10.88 -20.78
N HIS A 308 -17.18 -10.52 -20.78
CA HIS A 308 -18.27 -11.26 -21.40
C HIS A 308 -18.86 -10.57 -22.64
N LEU A 309 -18.19 -9.53 -23.17
CA LEU A 309 -18.59 -8.89 -24.43
C LEU A 309 -18.51 -9.89 -25.61
N PRO A 310 -19.53 -9.92 -26.50
CA PRO A 310 -19.51 -10.79 -27.65
C PRO A 310 -18.56 -10.29 -28.75
N ARG A 311 -18.38 -11.11 -29.80
CA ARG A 311 -17.42 -10.82 -30.87
C ARG A 311 -17.78 -9.55 -31.64
N ARG A 312 -19.06 -9.28 -31.94
CA ARG A 312 -19.46 -8.03 -32.62
C ARG A 312 -19.18 -6.80 -31.77
N ALA A 313 -19.44 -6.85 -30.46
CA ALA A 313 -19.11 -5.76 -29.54
C ALA A 313 -17.61 -5.45 -29.50
N THR A 314 -16.77 -6.49 -29.50
CA THR A 314 -15.31 -6.32 -29.50
C THR A 314 -14.81 -5.74 -30.83
N LEU A 315 -15.43 -6.12 -31.96
CA LEU A 315 -15.15 -5.52 -33.28
C LEU A 315 -15.59 -4.05 -33.35
N PHE A 316 -16.79 -3.72 -32.87
CA PHE A 316 -17.30 -2.34 -32.82
C PHE A 316 -16.41 -1.44 -31.95
N LEU A 317 -16.03 -1.90 -30.76
CA LEU A 317 -15.12 -1.18 -29.87
C LEU A 317 -13.73 -0.98 -30.51
N THR A 318 -13.26 -1.93 -31.32
CA THR A 318 -12.03 -1.76 -32.11
C THR A 318 -12.20 -0.68 -33.19
N TYR A 319 -13.37 -0.60 -33.83
CA TYR A 319 -13.68 0.41 -34.83
C TYR A 319 -13.84 1.82 -34.23
N LEU A 320 -14.43 1.96 -33.04
CA LEU A 320 -14.43 3.19 -32.23
C LEU A 320 -13.00 3.67 -31.94
N TYR A 321 -12.13 2.80 -31.40
CA TYR A 321 -10.73 3.15 -31.12
C TYR A 321 -9.94 3.52 -32.38
N ASN A 322 -10.24 2.88 -33.52
CA ASN A 322 -9.65 3.24 -34.80
C ASN A 322 -10.25 4.52 -35.41
N SER A 323 -11.45 4.95 -34.99
CA SER A 323 -11.98 6.28 -35.33
C SER A 323 -11.22 7.38 -34.61
N ILE A 324 -10.94 7.22 -33.32
CA ILE A 324 -10.12 8.17 -32.52
C ILE A 324 -8.75 8.42 -33.17
N LEU A 325 -8.14 7.39 -33.76
CA LEU A 325 -6.88 7.52 -34.51
C LEU A 325 -7.01 8.30 -35.84
N ARG A 326 -8.19 8.31 -36.47
CA ARG A 326 -8.46 9.02 -37.74
C ARG A 326 -8.89 10.47 -37.50
N THR A 327 -9.85 10.67 -36.59
CA THR A 327 -10.43 11.98 -36.26
C THR A 327 -9.53 12.81 -35.34
N THR A 328 -8.58 12.16 -34.66
CA THR A 328 -7.78 12.71 -33.54
C THR A 328 -8.60 13.17 -32.33
N TYR A 329 -9.92 12.91 -32.32
CA TYR A 329 -10.82 13.34 -31.28
C TYR A 329 -10.99 12.27 -30.19
N PHE A 330 -10.93 12.70 -28.93
CA PHE A 330 -11.19 11.86 -27.77
C PHE A 330 -12.63 12.10 -27.26
N PRO A 331 -13.51 11.06 -27.19
CA PRO A 331 -14.93 11.21 -26.88
C PRO A 331 -15.21 11.97 -25.57
N LEU A 332 -16.14 12.92 -25.59
CA LEU A 332 -16.55 13.73 -24.43
C LEU A 332 -17.04 12.85 -23.28
N LEU A 333 -17.84 11.83 -23.59
CA LEU A 333 -18.34 10.88 -22.59
C LEU A 333 -17.21 10.12 -21.86
N TRP A 334 -16.06 9.92 -22.49
CA TRP A 334 -14.90 9.29 -21.83
C TRP A 334 -14.05 10.26 -20.99
N LYS A 335 -14.25 11.58 -21.15
CA LYS A 335 -13.59 12.60 -20.31
C LYS A 335 -14.23 12.72 -18.93
N PHE A 336 -15.52 12.44 -18.81
CA PHE A 336 -16.32 12.66 -17.60
C PHE A 336 -15.90 11.75 -16.44
N ALA A 337 -15.77 12.31 -15.23
CA ALA A 337 -15.27 11.60 -14.04
C ALA A 337 -16.17 11.74 -12.81
N HIS A 338 -16.45 10.62 -12.14
CA HIS A 338 -16.98 10.61 -10.77
C HIS A 338 -15.83 10.67 -9.76
N ILE A 339 -15.73 11.76 -9.00
CA ILE A 339 -14.72 11.94 -7.97
C ILE A 339 -15.21 11.37 -6.64
N LYS A 340 -14.44 10.45 -6.06
CA LYS A 340 -14.62 9.97 -4.68
C LYS A 340 -13.48 10.50 -3.81
N MET A 341 -13.84 11.19 -2.72
CA MET A 341 -12.88 11.83 -1.81
C MET A 341 -12.38 10.85 -0.75
N ILE A 342 -11.08 10.52 -0.76
CA ILE A 342 -10.48 9.56 0.17
C ILE A 342 -9.68 10.27 1.28
N PRO A 343 -9.94 10.00 2.58
CA PRO A 343 -9.23 10.63 3.68
C PRO A 343 -7.72 10.36 3.67
N LYS A 344 -6.91 11.42 3.80
CA LYS A 344 -5.45 11.39 4.00
C LYS A 344 -5.15 10.99 5.45
N PRO A 345 -4.31 9.97 5.72
CA PRO A 345 -4.06 9.51 7.08
C PRO A 345 -3.41 10.60 7.94
N ASN A 346 -3.79 10.63 9.22
CA ASN A 346 -3.26 11.56 10.25
C ASN A 346 -3.53 13.06 10.00
N LYS A 347 -4.56 13.41 9.22
CA LYS A 347 -5.08 14.80 9.12
C LYS A 347 -6.41 14.96 9.88
N LEU A 348 -6.77 16.21 10.20
CA LEU A 348 -8.09 16.55 10.71
C LEU A 348 -9.12 16.44 9.57
N HIS A 349 -10.02 15.46 9.67
CA HIS A 349 -11.00 15.13 8.63
C HIS A 349 -12.18 16.12 8.54
N THR A 350 -12.15 17.22 9.29
CA THR A 350 -13.05 18.37 9.17
C THR A 350 -12.72 19.27 7.96
N GLU A 351 -11.50 19.21 7.44
CA GLU A 351 -11.08 20.01 6.28
C GLU A 351 -11.21 19.25 4.95
N PRO A 352 -11.65 19.90 3.85
CA PRO A 352 -11.49 19.37 2.50
C PRO A 352 -10.03 19.04 2.13
N SER A 353 -9.08 19.85 2.62
CA SER A 353 -7.64 19.66 2.45
C SER A 353 -7.13 18.28 2.96
N ALA A 354 -7.90 17.64 3.84
CA ALA A 354 -7.62 16.34 4.41
C ALA A 354 -8.05 15.16 3.53
N TYR A 355 -8.58 15.39 2.33
CA TYR A 355 -9.00 14.35 1.39
C TYR A 355 -8.20 14.39 0.08
N ARG A 356 -8.12 13.26 -0.63
CA ARG A 356 -7.61 13.16 -2.02
C ARG A 356 -8.78 12.90 -2.98
N PRO A 357 -8.89 13.63 -4.10
CA PRO A 357 -9.82 13.25 -5.17
C PRO A 357 -9.29 12.01 -5.90
N ILE A 358 -10.12 10.99 -6.07
CA ILE A 358 -9.86 9.90 -7.03
C ILE A 358 -10.92 9.93 -8.12
N SER A 359 -10.47 10.09 -9.37
CA SER A 359 -11.28 10.17 -10.58
C SER A 359 -11.66 8.79 -11.09
N LEU A 360 -12.94 8.43 -10.96
CA LEU A 360 -13.51 7.23 -11.56
C LEU A 360 -13.97 7.52 -12.99
N LEU A 361 -13.03 7.40 -13.94
CA LEU A 361 -13.31 7.45 -15.39
C LEU A 361 -13.98 6.14 -15.88
N PRO A 362 -14.75 6.18 -17.00
CA PRO A 362 -15.30 5.01 -17.68
C PRO A 362 -14.26 3.93 -17.97
N ILE A 363 -14.73 2.67 -18.07
CA ILE A 363 -13.81 1.55 -18.32
C ILE A 363 -13.36 1.48 -19.79
N PHE A 364 -14.17 1.93 -20.73
CA PHE A 364 -13.77 2.06 -22.15
C PHE A 364 -12.66 3.10 -22.36
N SER A 365 -12.73 4.26 -21.67
CA SER A 365 -11.61 5.23 -21.60
C SER A 365 -10.31 4.54 -21.19
N LYS A 366 -10.31 3.87 -20.03
CA LYS A 366 -9.13 3.21 -19.46
C LYS A 366 -8.57 2.09 -20.35
N LEU A 367 -9.43 1.45 -21.15
CA LEU A 367 -9.03 0.42 -22.11
C LEU A 367 -8.37 1.03 -23.35
N PHE A 368 -8.91 2.12 -23.91
CA PHE A 368 -8.21 2.90 -24.94
C PHE A 368 -6.88 3.45 -24.42
N GLU A 369 -6.88 4.11 -23.25
CA GLU A 369 -5.68 4.67 -22.62
C GLU A 369 -4.55 3.63 -22.46
N LYS A 370 -4.89 2.40 -22.05
CA LYS A 370 -3.94 1.28 -21.92
C LYS A 370 -3.36 0.84 -23.26
N LEU A 371 -4.18 0.83 -24.32
CA LEU A 371 -3.75 0.52 -25.69
C LEU A 371 -2.92 1.64 -26.32
N PHE A 372 -3.25 2.90 -26.02
CA PHE A 372 -2.51 4.09 -26.44
C PHE A 372 -1.15 4.17 -25.74
N LEU A 373 -1.09 3.92 -24.42
CA LEU A 373 0.15 3.84 -23.65
C LEU A 373 1.15 2.82 -24.23
N LYS A 374 0.67 1.64 -24.68
CA LYS A 374 1.48 0.61 -25.38
C LYS A 374 2.16 1.14 -26.65
N ARG A 375 1.61 2.18 -27.30
CA ARG A 375 2.16 2.80 -28.52
C ARG A 375 3.07 3.99 -28.24
N LEU A 376 2.79 4.74 -27.17
CA LEU A 376 3.63 5.88 -26.79
C LEU A 376 4.94 5.44 -26.11
N ALA A 377 4.93 4.34 -25.34
CA ALA A 377 6.11 3.89 -24.60
C ALA A 377 7.39 3.72 -25.46
N PRO A 378 7.38 3.06 -26.63
CA PRO A 378 8.56 2.94 -27.48
C PRO A 378 9.12 4.29 -27.96
N ILE A 379 8.28 5.32 -28.13
CA ILE A 379 8.72 6.66 -28.54
C ILE A 379 9.55 7.29 -27.42
N PHE A 380 9.03 7.30 -26.18
CA PHE A 380 9.75 7.87 -25.03
C PHE A 380 11.01 7.08 -24.66
N GLU A 381 11.00 5.76 -24.87
CA GLU A 381 12.18 4.89 -24.71
C GLU A 381 13.24 5.23 -25.77
N SER A 382 12.86 5.36 -27.05
CA SER A 382 13.80 5.70 -28.13
C SER A 382 14.46 7.08 -27.98
N GLN A 383 13.75 8.05 -27.38
CA GLN A 383 14.24 9.40 -27.14
C GLN A 383 14.94 9.56 -25.76
N ASN A 384 15.03 8.50 -24.94
CA ASN A 384 15.50 8.55 -23.54
C ASN A 384 14.84 9.65 -22.69
N LEU A 385 13.58 10.00 -22.98
CA LEU A 385 12.92 11.20 -22.45
C LEU A 385 12.81 11.25 -20.92
N ILE A 386 12.68 10.09 -20.26
CA ILE A 386 12.46 10.02 -18.81
C ILE A 386 13.82 9.94 -18.10
N PRO A 387 14.25 10.98 -17.34
CA PRO A 387 15.60 11.07 -16.79
C PRO A 387 16.00 9.88 -15.93
N SER A 388 17.29 9.53 -15.91
CA SER A 388 17.81 8.41 -15.11
C SER A 388 17.51 8.52 -13.61
N HIS A 389 17.40 9.74 -13.07
CA HIS A 389 17.07 10.00 -11.67
C HIS A 389 15.57 9.88 -11.32
N GLN A 390 14.69 9.67 -12.31
CA GLN A 390 13.25 9.48 -12.09
C GLN A 390 12.93 7.99 -12.03
N PHE A 391 12.54 7.52 -10.85
CA PHE A 391 12.22 6.11 -10.56
C PHE A 391 10.70 5.90 -10.38
N GLY A 392 9.92 6.97 -10.24
CA GLY A 392 8.47 6.89 -10.09
C GLY A 392 7.76 6.45 -11.38
N PHE A 393 6.73 5.64 -11.25
CA PHE A 393 5.85 5.14 -12.32
C PHE A 393 6.52 4.40 -13.52
N ARG A 394 7.84 4.19 -13.51
CA ARG A 394 8.55 3.44 -14.56
C ARG A 394 8.48 1.93 -14.34
N PRO A 395 8.53 1.12 -15.43
CA PRO A 395 8.76 -0.31 -15.31
C PRO A 395 10.13 -0.60 -14.67
N PHE A 396 10.23 -1.71 -13.95
CA PHE A 396 11.44 -2.22 -13.27
C PHE A 396 12.09 -1.31 -12.19
N HIS A 397 11.61 -0.09 -12.01
CA HIS A 397 12.06 0.82 -10.94
C HIS A 397 11.16 0.66 -9.71
N SER A 398 11.76 0.70 -8.52
CA SER A 398 11.03 0.53 -7.25
C SER A 398 11.42 1.60 -6.24
N THR A 399 10.55 1.83 -5.25
CA THR A 399 10.84 2.71 -4.12
C THR A 399 12.09 2.28 -3.35
N ILE A 400 12.37 0.96 -3.30
CA ILE A 400 13.56 0.41 -2.65
C ILE A 400 14.81 0.76 -3.46
N HIS A 401 14.77 0.69 -4.80
CA HIS A 401 15.92 1.09 -5.64
C HIS A 401 16.24 2.58 -5.47
N GLN A 402 15.22 3.46 -5.42
CA GLN A 402 15.45 4.89 -5.23
C GLN A 402 16.03 5.21 -3.84
N CYS A 403 15.51 4.57 -2.79
CA CYS A 403 16.08 4.67 -1.44
C CYS A 403 17.50 4.11 -1.37
N LEU A 404 17.82 3.04 -2.11
CA LEU A 404 19.16 2.46 -2.17
C LEU A 404 20.17 3.43 -2.80
N HIS A 405 19.81 4.04 -3.94
CA HIS A 405 20.63 5.08 -4.58
C HIS A 405 20.97 6.24 -3.63
N ILE A 406 19.96 6.79 -2.94
CA ILE A 406 20.16 7.89 -1.98
C ILE A 406 21.03 7.46 -0.80
N VAL A 407 20.80 6.26 -0.24
CA VAL A 407 21.57 5.76 0.91
C VAL A 407 23.01 5.41 0.55
N ASP A 408 23.30 4.96 -0.68
CA ASP A 408 24.68 4.68 -1.12
C ASP A 408 25.50 5.98 -1.23
N ILE A 409 24.91 7.03 -1.80
CA ILE A 409 25.50 8.39 -1.83
C ILE A 409 25.79 8.91 -0.41
N ILE A 410 24.79 8.83 0.48
CA ILE A 410 24.97 9.25 1.89
C ILE A 410 26.06 8.41 2.57
N SER A 411 26.08 7.08 2.36
CA SER A 411 27.05 6.19 3.01
C SER A 411 28.47 6.48 2.55
N SER A 412 28.69 6.67 1.24
CA SER A 412 29.98 7.06 0.67
C SER A 412 30.49 8.39 1.24
N ALA A 413 29.61 9.39 1.40
CA ALA A 413 29.97 10.65 2.04
C ALA A 413 30.34 10.48 3.53
N LEU A 414 29.64 9.62 4.28
CA LEU A 414 29.97 9.32 5.67
C LEU A 414 31.29 8.55 5.82
N GLU A 415 31.59 7.62 4.91
CA GLU A 415 32.87 6.88 4.82
C GLU A 415 34.05 7.83 4.52
N GLN A 416 33.87 8.76 3.58
CA GLN A 416 34.81 9.85 3.29
C GLN A 416 34.85 10.94 4.39
N LYS A 417 34.12 10.75 5.50
CA LYS A 417 34.02 11.67 6.65
C LYS A 417 33.56 13.08 6.25
N GLN A 418 32.79 13.24 5.18
CA GLN A 418 32.26 14.51 4.69
C GLN A 418 30.96 14.91 5.42
N TYR A 419 30.45 16.10 5.13
CA TYR A 419 29.06 16.47 5.38
C TYR A 419 28.26 16.20 4.11
N CYS A 420 27.13 15.51 4.21
CA CYS A 420 26.17 15.35 3.13
C CYS A 420 24.90 16.13 3.48
N GLY A 421 24.61 17.20 2.73
CA GLY A 421 23.38 17.96 2.87
C GLY A 421 22.33 17.43 1.89
N ALA A 422 21.09 17.34 2.36
CA ALA A 422 19.97 16.92 1.52
C ALA A 422 18.73 17.79 1.75
N ALA A 423 18.14 18.26 0.65
CA ALA A 423 16.82 18.88 0.61
C ALA A 423 15.81 17.84 0.10
N PHE A 424 14.73 17.62 0.86
CA PHE A 424 13.59 16.80 0.47
C PHE A 424 12.40 17.73 0.26
N LEU A 425 11.82 17.75 -0.94
CA LEU A 425 10.83 18.73 -1.37
C LEU A 425 9.49 18.03 -1.67
N ASP A 426 8.41 18.60 -1.16
CA ASP A 426 7.02 18.14 -1.36
C ASP A 426 6.32 19.09 -2.35
N VAL A 427 5.83 18.58 -3.48
CA VAL A 427 5.13 19.38 -4.50
C VAL A 427 3.65 19.54 -4.14
N GLU A 428 3.14 20.77 -4.11
CA GLU A 428 1.78 21.05 -3.64
C GLU A 428 0.73 20.69 -4.69
N LYS A 429 0.05 19.56 -4.49
CA LYS A 429 -1.04 19.04 -5.36
C LYS A 429 -0.57 18.73 -6.78
N ALA A 430 0.61 18.10 -6.90
CA ALA A 430 1.32 17.77 -8.13
C ALA A 430 0.44 17.37 -9.34
N PHE A 431 -0.45 16.39 -9.17
CA PHE A 431 -1.36 15.94 -10.24
C PHE A 431 -2.52 16.91 -10.54
N ASP A 432 -3.00 17.63 -9.53
CA ASP A 432 -4.22 18.41 -9.61
C ASP A 432 -3.98 19.82 -10.22
N ARG A 433 -2.71 20.25 -10.35
CA ARG A 433 -2.31 21.59 -10.84
C ARG A 433 -1.49 21.61 -12.13
N VAL A 434 -1.37 20.49 -12.84
CA VAL A 434 -0.62 20.41 -14.12
C VAL A 434 -1.20 21.39 -15.15
N TRP A 435 -0.40 22.38 -15.57
CA TRP A 435 -0.79 23.43 -16.52
C TRP A 435 -0.89 22.86 -17.94
N HIS A 436 -2.09 22.84 -18.52
CA HIS A 436 -2.36 22.17 -19.80
C HIS A 436 -1.54 22.73 -20.98
N PRO A 437 -1.47 24.06 -21.25
CA PRO A 437 -0.58 24.62 -22.27
C PRO A 437 0.89 24.20 -22.10
N GLY A 438 1.45 24.27 -20.89
CA GLY A 438 2.85 23.87 -20.64
C GLY A 438 3.10 22.38 -20.88
N LEU A 439 2.15 21.51 -20.54
CA LEU A 439 2.20 20.08 -20.87
C LEU A 439 2.11 19.86 -22.39
N LEU A 440 1.17 20.52 -23.07
CA LEU A 440 0.99 20.42 -24.51
C LEU A 440 2.22 20.92 -25.28
N TYR A 441 2.86 22.00 -24.83
CA TYR A 441 4.12 22.51 -25.39
C TYR A 441 5.23 21.45 -25.37
N LYS A 442 5.37 20.72 -24.26
CA LYS A 442 6.33 19.60 -24.16
C LYS A 442 5.92 18.47 -25.11
N LEU A 443 4.65 18.05 -25.09
CA LEU A 443 4.13 16.96 -25.95
C LEU A 443 4.30 17.25 -27.44
N LYS A 444 4.07 18.49 -27.91
CA LYS A 444 4.17 18.90 -29.31
C LYS A 444 5.59 18.78 -29.88
N LYS A 445 6.62 18.86 -29.03
CA LYS A 445 8.04 18.66 -29.42
C LYS A 445 8.46 17.19 -29.51
N ILE A 446 7.68 16.29 -28.92
CA ILE A 446 8.07 14.91 -28.59
C ILE A 446 7.30 13.89 -29.44
N LEU A 447 6.02 14.17 -29.70
CA LEU A 447 5.07 13.23 -30.29
C LEU A 447 4.70 13.58 -31.74
N PRO A 448 4.42 12.57 -32.59
CA PRO A 448 3.75 12.76 -33.86
C PRO A 448 2.43 13.53 -33.73
N SER A 449 2.08 14.32 -34.75
CA SER A 449 0.96 15.28 -34.68
C SER A 449 -0.38 14.60 -34.37
N THR A 450 -0.65 13.41 -34.91
CA THR A 450 -1.84 12.61 -34.57
C THR A 450 -1.93 12.26 -33.08
N TYR A 451 -0.83 11.90 -32.44
CA TYR A 451 -0.80 11.54 -31.02
C TYR A 451 -0.85 12.77 -30.10
N TYR A 452 -0.25 13.88 -30.53
CA TYR A 452 -0.39 15.17 -29.88
C TYR A 452 -1.86 15.65 -29.87
N LEU A 453 -2.54 15.63 -31.02
CA LEU A 453 -3.95 16.06 -31.14
C LEU A 453 -4.90 15.23 -30.27
N ILE A 454 -4.72 13.91 -30.20
CA ILE A 454 -5.49 13.03 -29.29
C ILE A 454 -5.28 13.44 -27.82
N LEU A 455 -4.06 13.80 -27.42
CA LEU A 455 -3.77 14.26 -26.06
C LEU A 455 -4.31 15.67 -25.78
N GLN A 456 -4.31 16.55 -26.78
CA GLN A 456 -4.98 17.86 -26.71
C GLN A 456 -6.49 17.68 -26.50
N SER A 457 -7.14 16.83 -27.29
CA SER A 457 -8.56 16.50 -27.12
C SER A 457 -8.87 15.76 -25.83
N TYR A 458 -7.93 14.99 -25.27
CA TYR A 458 -8.06 14.30 -23.99
C TYR A 458 -7.97 15.26 -22.79
N LEU A 459 -7.15 16.32 -22.87
CA LEU A 459 -7.00 17.32 -21.80
C LEU A 459 -8.07 18.43 -21.86
N LYS A 460 -8.55 18.79 -23.06
CA LYS A 460 -9.56 19.84 -23.26
C LYS A 460 -10.97 19.37 -22.85
N ASP A 461 -11.77 20.31 -22.31
CA ASP A 461 -13.20 20.16 -22.02
C ASP A 461 -13.52 18.97 -21.08
N ARG A 462 -12.73 18.85 -20.01
CA ARG A 462 -12.93 17.83 -18.96
C ARG A 462 -13.87 18.32 -17.86
N TYR A 463 -14.88 17.50 -17.58
CA TYR A 463 -15.85 17.72 -16.51
C TYR A 463 -15.81 16.59 -15.47
N SER A 464 -16.03 16.95 -14.21
CA SER A 464 -16.10 16.01 -13.09
C SER A 464 -17.25 16.35 -12.13
N VAL A 465 -17.72 15.38 -11.37
CA VAL A 465 -18.71 15.54 -10.28
C VAL A 465 -18.21 14.82 -9.03
N VAL A 466 -18.33 15.43 -7.85
CA VAL A 466 -18.05 14.76 -6.57
C VAL A 466 -19.28 13.99 -6.14
N CYS A 467 -19.10 12.72 -5.76
CA CYS A 467 -20.21 11.83 -5.41
C CYS A 467 -20.10 11.40 -3.94
N GLN A 468 -20.83 12.03 -3.03
CA GLN A 468 -20.84 11.71 -1.60
C GLN A 468 -22.03 10.78 -1.29
N LYS A 469 -21.74 9.54 -0.89
CA LYS A 469 -22.69 8.41 -0.97
C LYS A 469 -23.33 8.39 -2.38
N ASP A 470 -24.64 8.63 -2.44
CA ASP A 470 -25.54 8.64 -3.60
C ASP A 470 -25.96 10.05 -4.02
N LYS A 471 -25.44 11.09 -3.35
CA LYS A 471 -25.61 12.50 -3.71
C LYS A 471 -24.44 13.01 -4.56
N HIS A 472 -24.75 13.92 -5.47
CA HIS A 472 -23.83 14.46 -6.48
C HIS A 472 -23.68 15.97 -6.30
N SER A 473 -22.48 16.50 -6.54
CA SER A 473 -22.26 17.95 -6.67
C SER A 473 -22.70 18.48 -8.03
N GLY A 474 -22.77 19.81 -8.17
CA GLY A 474 -22.72 20.45 -9.48
C GLY A 474 -21.40 20.16 -10.21
N TYR A 475 -21.39 20.36 -11.53
CA TYR A 475 -20.24 20.08 -12.40
C TYR A 475 -19.00 20.92 -12.05
N ILE A 476 -17.84 20.30 -12.23
CA ILE A 476 -16.50 20.88 -12.05
C ILE A 476 -15.79 20.79 -13.39
N ARG A 477 -15.46 21.93 -13.99
CA ARG A 477 -14.54 22.01 -15.14
C ARG A 477 -13.09 21.97 -14.62
N SER A 478 -12.18 21.38 -15.39
CA SER A 478 -10.78 21.18 -15.01
C SER A 478 -9.82 21.81 -16.04
N ASP A 479 -9.42 23.07 -15.83
CA ASP A 479 -8.54 23.84 -16.73
C ASP A 479 -7.04 23.64 -16.41
N ALA A 480 -6.72 23.14 -15.23
CA ALA A 480 -5.48 22.45 -14.90
C ALA A 480 -5.81 21.12 -14.18
N SER A 481 -4.92 20.13 -14.34
CA SER A 481 -4.90 18.79 -13.69
C SER A 481 -4.66 17.67 -14.68
N VAL A 482 -4.20 16.53 -14.17
CA VAL A 482 -4.15 15.24 -14.85
C VAL A 482 -4.91 14.21 -13.99
N PRO A 483 -5.92 13.47 -14.51
CA PRO A 483 -6.87 12.79 -13.64
C PRO A 483 -6.26 11.70 -12.75
N GLN A 484 -6.29 11.88 -11.43
CA GLN A 484 -5.81 10.90 -10.45
C GLN A 484 -6.72 9.65 -10.45
N GLY A 485 -6.40 8.67 -11.29
CA GLY A 485 -7.23 7.49 -11.58
C GLY A 485 -7.28 7.08 -13.06
N SER A 486 -6.75 7.92 -13.96
CA SER A 486 -6.45 7.58 -15.36
C SER A 486 -5.24 6.64 -15.48
N VAL A 487 -5.09 6.02 -16.66
CA VAL A 487 -3.95 5.17 -17.03
C VAL A 487 -2.85 6.00 -17.69
N LEU A 488 -3.20 7.03 -18.48
CA LEU A 488 -2.21 7.95 -19.06
C LEU A 488 -1.66 8.96 -18.04
N GLY A 489 -2.37 9.23 -16.95
CA GLY A 489 -2.03 10.33 -16.04
C GLY A 489 -0.63 10.29 -15.43
N PRO A 490 -0.16 9.14 -14.90
CA PRO A 490 1.20 9.01 -14.38
C PRO A 490 2.27 9.35 -15.43
N LEU A 491 2.08 8.90 -16.69
CA LEU A 491 2.98 9.20 -17.81
C LEU A 491 2.99 10.71 -18.12
N LEU A 492 1.82 11.34 -18.22
CA LEU A 492 1.71 12.77 -18.52
C LEU A 492 2.42 13.63 -17.46
N TYR A 493 2.36 13.23 -16.19
CA TYR A 493 3.11 13.88 -15.11
C TYR A 493 4.63 13.66 -15.21
N LEU A 494 5.09 12.47 -15.63
CA LEU A 494 6.51 12.23 -15.90
C LEU A 494 7.03 13.13 -17.03
N ILE A 495 6.28 13.28 -18.13
CA ILE A 495 6.64 14.17 -19.25
C ILE A 495 6.65 15.63 -18.79
N TYR A 496 5.69 16.03 -17.93
CA TYR A 496 5.63 17.38 -17.37
C TYR A 496 6.85 17.75 -16.51
N THR A 497 7.49 16.77 -15.88
CA THR A 497 8.63 16.95 -14.96
C THR A 497 9.97 16.44 -15.51
N ALA A 498 10.03 16.03 -16.79
CA ALA A 498 11.21 15.44 -17.41
C ALA A 498 12.41 16.40 -17.59
N ASP A 499 12.15 17.71 -17.67
CA ASP A 499 13.15 18.77 -17.85
C ASP A 499 13.54 19.49 -16.54
N ILE A 500 13.32 18.84 -15.39
CA ILE A 500 13.73 19.36 -14.08
C ILE A 500 15.25 19.60 -14.05
N PRO A 501 15.74 20.75 -13.55
CA PRO A 501 17.15 21.10 -13.65
C PRO A 501 18.05 20.13 -12.88
N THR A 502 19.22 19.85 -13.47
CA THR A 502 20.30 19.08 -12.87
C THR A 502 21.55 19.96 -12.75
N HIS A 503 22.35 19.78 -11.70
CA HIS A 503 23.58 20.56 -11.50
C HIS A 503 24.75 19.64 -11.13
N SER A 504 25.91 19.82 -11.76
CA SER A 504 27.07 18.91 -11.68
C SER A 504 27.54 18.62 -10.25
N SER A 505 27.53 19.63 -9.38
CA SER A 505 27.92 19.51 -7.96
C SER A 505 26.87 18.83 -7.05
N THR A 506 25.80 18.24 -7.61
CA THR A 506 24.65 17.73 -6.87
C THR A 506 24.05 16.46 -7.50
N HIS A 507 23.46 15.59 -6.67
CA HIS A 507 22.67 14.45 -7.12
C HIS A 507 21.19 14.72 -6.85
N ILE A 508 20.39 14.80 -7.90
CA ILE A 508 18.92 14.80 -7.81
C ILE A 508 18.39 13.36 -7.82
N ALA A 509 17.30 13.11 -7.10
CA ALA A 509 16.66 11.82 -6.93
C ALA A 509 15.14 12.02 -6.83
N THR A 510 14.38 11.45 -7.76
CA THR A 510 12.96 11.78 -7.94
C THR A 510 12.11 10.52 -8.03
N PHE A 511 11.00 10.50 -7.28
CA PHE A 511 10.03 9.43 -7.35
C PHE A 511 8.63 10.04 -7.46
N ALA A 512 8.14 10.18 -8.68
CA ALA A 512 6.92 10.92 -8.98
C ALA A 512 7.02 12.38 -8.48
N ASP A 513 6.22 12.75 -7.48
CA ASP A 513 6.17 14.04 -6.81
C ASP A 513 7.11 14.19 -5.60
N ASP A 514 7.70 13.10 -5.09
CA ASP A 514 8.74 13.14 -4.05
C ASP A 514 10.11 13.50 -4.67
N ILE A 515 10.60 14.73 -4.44
CA ILE A 515 11.91 15.21 -4.94
C ILE A 515 12.94 15.21 -3.79
N CYS A 516 14.16 14.77 -4.08
CA CYS A 516 15.31 14.88 -3.18
C CYS A 516 16.53 15.39 -3.94
N ILE A 517 17.28 16.33 -3.36
CA ILE A 517 18.54 16.87 -3.89
C ILE A 517 19.60 16.69 -2.81
N LEU A 518 20.74 16.10 -3.16
CA LEU A 518 21.87 15.82 -2.27
C LEU A 518 23.18 16.42 -2.79
N THR A 519 24.08 16.78 -1.89
CA THR A 519 25.49 17.09 -2.19
C THR A 519 26.37 16.74 -1.00
N SER A 520 27.62 16.36 -1.24
CA SER A 520 28.59 16.02 -0.20
C SER A 520 29.89 16.80 -0.39
N ASN A 521 30.42 17.33 0.71
CA ASN A 521 31.69 18.04 0.72
C ASN A 521 32.34 18.00 2.12
N PRO A 522 33.68 18.11 2.25
CA PRO A 522 34.33 18.33 3.54
C PRO A 522 33.86 19.58 4.30
N GLU A 523 33.43 20.64 3.60
CA GLU A 523 33.04 21.92 4.20
C GLU A 523 31.50 22.14 4.22
N GLN A 524 30.99 22.64 5.35
CA GLN A 524 29.53 22.80 5.59
C GLN A 524 28.91 23.96 4.80
N SER A 525 29.69 25.03 4.58
CA SER A 525 29.33 26.22 3.78
C SER A 525 29.06 25.84 2.33
N LEU A 526 30.01 25.14 1.69
CA LEU A 526 29.97 24.71 0.30
C LEU A 526 28.86 23.70 0.02
N VAL A 527 28.53 22.81 0.98
CA VAL A 527 27.31 21.99 0.91
C VAL A 527 26.05 22.87 0.78
N SER A 528 25.92 23.89 1.62
CA SER A 528 24.73 24.76 1.59
C SER A 528 24.70 25.66 0.36
N HIS A 529 25.87 26.11 -0.11
CA HIS A 529 26.01 26.88 -1.34
C HIS A 529 25.57 26.07 -2.57
N ASN A 530 26.08 24.85 -2.73
CA ASN A 530 25.70 23.95 -3.84
C ASN A 530 24.21 23.62 -3.81
N LEU A 531 23.62 23.38 -2.63
CA LEU A 531 22.17 23.20 -2.49
C LEU A 531 21.40 24.46 -2.84
N GLN A 532 21.82 25.64 -2.37
CA GLN A 532 21.12 26.90 -2.64
C GLN A 532 21.18 27.27 -4.12
N GLN A 533 22.31 27.08 -4.81
CA GLN A 533 22.41 27.26 -6.27
C GLN A 533 21.43 26.35 -7.02
N HIS A 534 21.36 25.07 -6.65
CA HIS A 534 20.39 24.15 -7.25
C HIS A 534 18.94 24.58 -6.96
N LEU A 535 18.63 24.96 -5.72
CA LEU A 535 17.29 25.43 -5.32
C LEU A 535 16.89 26.71 -6.06
N ASN A 536 17.81 27.65 -6.31
CA ASN A 536 17.55 28.86 -7.08
C ASN A 536 17.20 28.52 -8.55
N ASN A 537 17.93 27.60 -9.17
CA ASN A 537 17.64 27.13 -10.53
C ASN A 537 16.28 26.38 -10.58
N LEU A 538 15.99 25.57 -9.55
CA LEU A 538 14.71 24.89 -9.42
C LEU A 538 13.55 25.86 -9.19
N GLN A 539 13.76 26.95 -8.45
CA GLN A 539 12.79 28.02 -8.21
C GLN A 539 12.42 28.75 -9.52
N GLN A 540 13.40 29.05 -10.37
CA GLN A 540 13.17 29.60 -11.71
C GLN A 540 12.37 28.62 -12.59
N TRP A 541 12.75 27.35 -12.61
CA TRP A 541 12.03 26.29 -13.34
C TRP A 541 10.59 26.09 -12.81
N CYS A 542 10.39 26.17 -11.49
CA CYS A 542 9.08 26.10 -10.86
C CYS A 542 8.17 27.26 -11.29
N LYS A 543 8.68 28.50 -11.32
CA LYS A 543 7.93 29.67 -11.80
C LYS A 543 7.60 29.59 -13.28
N LYS A 544 8.56 29.10 -14.08
CA LYS A 544 8.38 28.85 -15.52
C LYS A 544 7.26 27.84 -15.82
N TRP A 545 7.23 26.73 -15.08
CA TRP A 545 6.23 25.66 -15.26
C TRP A 545 5.06 25.71 -14.26
N ARG A 546 4.86 26.83 -13.55
CA ARG A 546 3.76 27.03 -12.59
C ARG A 546 3.64 25.96 -11.49
N ILE A 547 4.77 25.35 -11.10
CA ILE A 547 4.85 24.29 -10.07
C ILE A 547 5.10 24.94 -8.71
N VAL A 548 4.24 24.64 -7.72
CA VAL A 548 4.37 25.16 -6.35
C VAL A 548 4.98 24.09 -5.44
N ILE A 549 6.08 24.43 -4.76
CA ILE A 549 6.68 23.58 -3.72
C ILE A 549 6.11 23.97 -2.35
N ASN A 550 5.78 22.99 -1.52
CA ASN A 550 5.30 23.20 -0.16
C ASN A 550 6.48 23.31 0.82
N GLN A 551 6.93 24.53 1.09
CA GLN A 551 8.10 24.79 1.95
C GLN A 551 7.90 24.23 3.38
N SER A 552 6.67 24.28 3.91
CA SER A 552 6.36 23.79 5.27
C SER A 552 6.38 22.27 5.46
N LYS A 553 6.26 21.49 4.38
CA LYS A 553 6.41 20.02 4.37
C LYS A 553 7.77 19.57 3.84
N SER A 554 8.47 20.44 3.13
CA SER A 554 9.85 20.22 2.69
C SER A 554 10.80 20.22 3.89
N VAL A 555 11.92 19.50 3.79
CA VAL A 555 12.83 19.24 4.91
C VAL A 555 14.29 19.32 4.46
N HIS A 556 15.10 20.09 5.19
CA HIS A 556 16.56 20.07 5.08
C HIS A 556 17.14 19.12 6.14
N ILE A 557 18.11 18.27 5.77
CA ILE A 557 18.83 17.41 6.71
C ILE A 557 20.31 17.29 6.34
N THR A 558 21.18 17.51 7.34
CA THR A 558 22.61 17.17 7.24
C THR A 558 22.85 15.75 7.76
N PHE A 559 23.35 14.87 6.92
CA PHE A 559 23.95 13.60 7.30
C PHE A 559 25.44 13.80 7.55
N SER A 560 25.91 13.47 8.76
CA SER A 560 27.33 13.50 9.11
C SER A 560 27.61 12.68 10.36
N LEU A 561 28.82 12.12 10.46
CA LEU A 561 29.35 11.54 11.70
C LEU A 561 29.95 12.62 12.62
N ARG A 562 30.41 13.75 12.06
CA ARG A 562 31.02 14.88 12.77
C ARG A 562 29.98 15.68 13.56
N HIS A 563 30.45 16.61 14.37
CA HIS A 563 29.63 17.69 14.94
C HIS A 563 29.47 18.83 13.92
N GLY A 564 28.44 19.66 14.10
CA GLY A 564 28.02 20.69 13.14
C GLY A 564 26.77 20.30 12.33
N SER A 565 26.21 21.29 11.64
CA SER A 565 25.11 21.16 10.70
C SER A 565 25.24 22.25 9.64
N CYS A 566 24.96 21.91 8.40
CA CYS A 566 25.00 22.84 7.28
C CYS A 566 24.12 24.07 7.55
N PRO A 567 24.59 25.30 7.19
CA PRO A 567 23.78 26.51 7.21
C PRO A 567 22.35 26.33 6.64
N PRO A 568 21.37 27.12 7.12
CA PRO A 568 20.02 27.04 6.61
C PRO A 568 19.97 27.39 5.12
N ILE A 569 19.14 26.66 4.38
CA ILE A 569 18.85 26.87 2.96
C ILE A 569 17.42 27.37 2.80
N THR A 570 17.17 28.15 1.77
CA THR A 570 15.90 28.84 1.51
C THR A 570 15.31 28.46 0.16
N PHE A 571 13.99 28.62 0.02
CA PHE A 571 13.27 28.51 -1.24
C PHE A 571 12.21 29.63 -1.27
N ASP A 572 12.21 30.46 -2.31
CA ASP A 572 11.46 31.74 -2.33
C ASP A 572 11.73 32.61 -1.09
N ASN A 573 13.00 32.69 -0.67
CA ASN A 573 13.48 33.35 0.56
C ASN A 573 12.93 32.79 1.89
N ILE A 574 12.06 31.78 1.85
CA ILE A 574 11.54 31.09 3.04
C ILE A 574 12.52 29.97 3.45
N PRO A 575 12.97 29.90 4.71
CA PRO A 575 13.90 28.86 5.16
C PRO A 575 13.23 27.48 5.20
N ILE A 576 13.89 26.47 4.61
CA ILE A 576 13.44 25.07 4.67
C ILE A 576 13.75 24.52 6.08
N PRO A 577 12.76 23.95 6.80
CA PRO A 577 12.96 23.55 8.19
C PRO A 577 13.99 22.41 8.34
N PRO A 578 14.97 22.53 9.25
CA PRO A 578 15.98 21.50 9.46
C PRO A 578 15.46 20.35 10.34
N ALA A 579 15.77 19.11 9.98
CA ALA A 579 15.37 17.91 10.71
C ALA A 579 16.54 17.01 11.16
N SER A 580 16.25 16.11 12.10
CA SER A 580 17.15 15.04 12.57
C SER A 580 16.83 13.66 12.00
N CYS A 581 15.63 13.50 11.43
CA CYS A 581 15.19 12.30 10.74
C CYS A 581 14.16 12.69 9.67
N VAL A 582 14.31 12.18 8.46
CA VAL A 582 13.42 12.40 7.32
C VAL A 582 12.66 11.12 6.97
N ARG A 583 11.42 11.26 6.49
CA ARG A 583 10.62 10.15 5.96
C ARG A 583 10.62 10.22 4.43
N TYR A 584 11.24 9.25 3.78
CA TYR A 584 11.28 9.16 2.31
C TYR A 584 10.78 7.78 1.87
N LEU A 585 9.82 7.74 0.92
CA LEU A 585 9.20 6.53 0.36
C LEU A 585 8.81 5.44 1.39
N GLY A 586 8.36 5.86 2.58
CA GLY A 586 7.95 4.97 3.67
C GLY A 586 9.07 4.42 4.56
N LEU A 587 10.32 4.75 4.27
CA LEU A 587 11.46 4.56 5.18
C LEU A 587 11.67 5.81 6.04
N TYR A 588 12.50 5.69 7.08
CA TYR A 588 12.86 6.78 7.99
C TYR A 588 14.37 6.81 8.15
N ILE A 589 15.03 7.85 7.63
CA ILE A 589 16.49 7.99 7.59
C ILE A 589 16.90 9.03 8.63
N ASP A 590 17.76 8.66 9.58
CA ASP A 590 18.33 9.55 10.59
C ASP A 590 19.71 10.10 10.17
N LYS A 591 20.17 11.21 10.78
CA LYS A 591 21.45 11.88 10.44
C LYS A 591 22.69 10.97 10.38
N LYS A 592 22.65 9.79 11.01
CA LYS A 592 23.76 8.80 11.05
C LYS A 592 23.36 7.43 10.48
N VAL A 593 22.26 7.36 9.72
CA VAL A 593 21.73 6.16 9.01
C VAL A 593 21.68 4.91 9.91
N THR A 594 21.33 5.09 11.18
CA THR A 594 21.31 3.98 12.17
C THR A 594 20.05 3.12 12.08
N TRP A 595 19.01 3.61 11.39
CA TRP A 595 17.68 3.01 11.29
C TRP A 595 16.97 2.81 12.64
N ASN A 596 17.43 3.49 13.70
CA ASN A 596 16.84 3.40 15.03
C ASN A 596 15.39 3.94 15.05
N PRO A 597 15.09 5.15 14.51
CA PRO A 597 13.71 5.62 14.40
C PRO A 597 12.83 4.69 13.55
N HIS A 598 13.37 4.17 12.44
CA HIS A 598 12.65 3.27 11.54
C HIS A 598 12.21 1.97 12.24
N THR A 599 13.16 1.25 12.84
CA THR A 599 12.87 -0.01 13.56
C THR A 599 11.93 0.21 14.75
N ARG A 600 12.03 1.35 15.45
CA ARG A 600 11.10 1.74 16.52
C ARG A 600 9.66 1.96 16.01
N LEU A 601 9.49 2.73 14.94
CA LEU A 601 8.17 3.04 14.36
C LEU A 601 7.53 1.79 13.72
N LYS A 602 8.31 0.98 12.98
CA LYS A 602 7.87 -0.34 12.48
C LYS A 602 7.42 -1.24 13.64
N ARG A 603 8.16 -1.28 14.75
CA ARG A 603 7.78 -2.10 15.93
C ARG A 603 6.45 -1.66 16.54
N ILE A 604 6.15 -0.37 16.58
CA ILE A 604 4.87 0.17 17.06
C ILE A 604 3.72 -0.25 16.13
N ASP A 605 3.88 -0.11 14.81
CA ASP A 605 2.87 -0.53 13.84
C ASP A 605 2.61 -2.05 13.85
N LEU A 606 3.67 -2.87 13.98
CA LEU A 606 3.56 -4.31 14.15
C LEU A 606 2.80 -4.69 15.43
N ASN A 607 3.12 -4.06 16.57
CA ASN A 607 2.39 -4.26 17.82
C ASN A 607 0.90 -3.91 17.67
N ARG A 608 0.59 -2.79 16.99
CA ARG A 608 -0.80 -2.35 16.71
C ARG A 608 -1.55 -3.36 15.85
N LYS A 609 -0.99 -3.77 14.71
CA LYS A 609 -1.59 -4.76 13.79
C LYS A 609 -1.80 -6.12 14.47
N PHE A 610 -0.82 -6.58 15.26
CA PHE A 610 -0.96 -7.80 16.06
C PHE A 610 -2.02 -7.68 17.16
N GLY A 611 -2.17 -6.50 17.77
CA GLY A 611 -3.23 -6.22 18.74
C GLY A 611 -4.63 -6.38 18.13
N LEU A 612 -4.86 -5.81 16.94
CA LEU A 612 -6.13 -5.95 16.20
C LEU A 612 -6.39 -7.40 15.75
N LEU A 613 -5.35 -8.12 15.33
CA LEU A 613 -5.42 -9.52 14.90
C LEU A 613 -5.35 -10.54 16.05
N ARG A 614 -5.26 -10.09 17.31
CA ARG A 614 -5.03 -10.95 18.48
C ARG A 614 -6.08 -12.06 18.58
N ASN A 615 -7.35 -11.76 18.31
CA ASN A 615 -8.43 -12.75 18.42
C ASN A 615 -8.35 -13.90 17.39
N LEU A 616 -7.59 -13.73 16.30
CA LEU A 616 -7.32 -14.78 15.30
C LEU A 616 -5.96 -15.47 15.53
N LEU A 617 -4.94 -14.72 15.96
CA LEU A 617 -3.57 -15.21 16.10
C LEU A 617 -3.22 -15.76 17.49
N HIS A 618 -4.06 -15.54 18.50
CA HIS A 618 -3.78 -15.98 19.86
C HIS A 618 -3.89 -17.50 20.04
N ARG A 619 -3.18 -18.02 21.05
CA ARG A 619 -3.10 -19.44 21.44
C ARG A 619 -4.48 -20.10 21.52
N ARG A 620 -5.40 -19.46 22.25
CA ARG A 620 -6.80 -19.89 22.46
C ARG A 620 -7.68 -19.86 21.20
N SER A 621 -7.25 -19.25 20.09
CA SER A 621 -8.03 -19.19 18.85
C SER A 621 -8.07 -20.57 18.18
N LYS A 622 -9.28 -21.04 17.83
CA LYS A 622 -9.49 -22.32 17.11
C LYS A 622 -9.13 -22.26 15.61
N LEU A 623 -8.58 -21.14 15.12
CA LEU A 623 -8.15 -21.01 13.72
C LEU A 623 -7.03 -22.02 13.40
N SER A 624 -7.09 -22.65 12.21
CA SER A 624 -6.09 -23.61 11.77
C SER A 624 -4.68 -23.00 11.73
N LEU A 625 -3.66 -23.82 12.01
CA LEU A 625 -2.27 -23.35 12.03
C LEU A 625 -1.83 -22.78 10.67
N GLY A 626 -2.25 -23.41 9.57
CA GLY A 626 -2.02 -22.92 8.21
C GLY A 626 -2.60 -21.51 7.99
N ASN A 627 -3.82 -21.25 8.49
CA ASN A 627 -4.44 -19.93 8.35
C ASN A 627 -3.79 -18.89 9.27
N LYS A 628 -3.38 -19.25 10.50
CA LYS A 628 -2.59 -18.38 11.39
C LYS A 628 -1.24 -18.00 10.76
N LEU A 629 -0.52 -18.96 10.16
CA LEU A 629 0.75 -18.72 9.46
C LEU A 629 0.55 -17.90 8.18
N THR A 630 -0.56 -18.11 7.46
CA THR A 630 -0.93 -17.31 6.28
C THR A 630 -1.18 -15.85 6.63
N ILE A 631 -1.90 -15.57 7.73
CA ILE A 631 -2.06 -14.20 8.27
C ILE A 631 -0.70 -13.58 8.63
N TYR A 632 0.19 -14.33 9.29
CA TYR A 632 1.54 -13.84 9.61
C TYR A 632 2.32 -13.49 8.34
N ASN A 633 2.40 -14.40 7.38
CA ASN A 633 3.20 -14.26 6.15
C ASN A 633 2.67 -13.18 5.19
N MET A 634 1.36 -12.90 5.19
CA MET A 634 0.74 -11.95 4.24
C MET A 634 0.41 -10.58 4.82
N ILE A 635 0.38 -10.41 6.15
CA ILE A 635 0.04 -9.13 6.80
C ILE A 635 1.15 -8.61 7.70
N LEU A 636 1.68 -9.47 8.58
CA LEU A 636 2.69 -9.06 9.55
C LEU A 636 4.11 -9.07 8.98
N LYS A 637 4.47 -10.08 8.18
CA LYS A 637 5.78 -10.16 7.52
C LYS A 637 6.03 -9.01 6.53
N PRO A 638 5.14 -8.68 5.56
CA PRO A 638 5.39 -7.60 4.60
C PRO A 638 5.50 -6.22 5.24
N THR A 639 4.88 -6.04 6.42
CA THR A 639 4.99 -4.79 7.19
C THR A 639 6.45 -4.52 7.62
N TRP A 640 7.23 -5.56 7.97
CA TRP A 640 8.64 -5.38 8.34
C TRP A 640 9.62 -5.60 7.20
N THR A 641 9.41 -6.58 6.31
CA THR A 641 10.38 -6.86 5.23
C THR A 641 10.56 -5.72 4.23
N TYR A 642 9.61 -4.79 4.11
CA TYR A 642 9.77 -3.61 3.24
C TYR A 642 11.03 -2.80 3.59
N GLY A 643 11.99 -2.75 2.66
CA GLY A 643 13.27 -2.05 2.80
C GLY A 643 14.31 -2.78 3.65
N ILE A 644 14.16 -4.10 3.88
CA ILE A 644 15.12 -4.89 4.66
C ILE A 644 16.51 -4.94 4.01
N GLU A 645 16.57 -4.76 2.70
CA GLU A 645 17.78 -4.58 1.89
C GLU A 645 18.62 -3.40 2.40
N LEU A 646 17.96 -2.39 2.98
CA LEU A 646 18.55 -1.19 3.55
C LEU A 646 18.72 -1.32 5.07
N TRP A 647 17.62 -1.40 5.83
CA TRP A 647 17.68 -1.36 7.30
C TRP A 647 18.22 -2.67 7.92
N GLY A 648 18.33 -3.76 7.15
CA GLY A 648 18.96 -5.01 7.57
C GLY A 648 20.47 -4.89 7.83
N SER A 649 21.10 -3.80 7.40
CA SER A 649 22.48 -3.40 7.76
C SER A 649 22.60 -2.81 9.18
N ALA A 650 21.49 -2.46 9.82
CA ALA A 650 21.50 -1.71 11.09
C ALA A 650 22.16 -2.47 12.25
N ARG A 651 22.62 -1.72 13.26
CA ARG A 651 23.19 -2.29 14.50
C ARG A 651 22.28 -3.39 15.06
N LYS A 652 22.87 -4.54 15.41
CA LYS A 652 22.19 -5.76 15.88
C LYS A 652 21.05 -5.50 16.89
N SER A 653 21.24 -4.58 17.84
CA SER A 653 20.21 -4.19 18.84
C SER A 653 18.97 -3.48 18.26
N ASN A 654 19.05 -2.85 17.08
CA ASN A 654 17.90 -2.33 16.35
C ASN A 654 17.13 -3.47 15.65
N ILE A 655 17.86 -4.40 15.00
CA ILE A 655 17.29 -5.60 14.34
C ILE A 655 16.61 -6.51 15.35
N ASP A 656 17.24 -6.76 16.50
CA ASP A 656 16.72 -7.64 17.55
C ASP A 656 15.37 -7.16 18.13
N ARG A 657 14.98 -5.88 17.96
CA ARG A 657 13.61 -5.39 18.28
C ARG A 657 12.54 -6.02 17.39
N ILE A 658 12.84 -6.18 16.10
CA ILE A 658 11.97 -6.80 15.10
C ILE A 658 12.03 -8.32 15.26
N GLN A 659 13.21 -8.93 15.48
CA GLN A 659 13.31 -10.36 15.80
C GLN A 659 12.49 -10.70 17.06
N SER A 660 12.56 -9.87 18.10
CA SER A 660 11.74 -9.97 19.31
C SER A 660 10.24 -9.69 19.09
N PHE A 661 9.82 -9.25 17.91
CA PHE A 661 8.41 -9.27 17.50
C PHE A 661 8.06 -10.61 16.88
N GLN A 662 8.88 -11.08 15.92
CA GLN A 662 8.69 -12.37 15.25
C GLN A 662 8.63 -13.53 16.25
N SER A 663 9.65 -13.69 17.11
CA SER A 663 9.72 -14.78 18.10
C SER A 663 8.66 -14.69 19.21
N LYS A 664 8.01 -13.54 19.42
CA LYS A 664 6.84 -13.42 20.31
C LYS A 664 5.54 -13.79 19.57
N THR A 665 5.43 -13.38 18.31
CA THR A 665 4.27 -13.67 17.44
C THR A 665 4.19 -15.17 17.11
N LEU A 666 5.29 -15.77 16.65
CA LEU A 666 5.34 -17.17 16.24
C LEU A 666 5.17 -18.14 17.42
N ARG A 667 5.76 -17.84 18.59
CA ARG A 667 5.45 -18.56 19.85
C ARG A 667 4.01 -18.32 20.35
N THR A 668 3.28 -17.33 19.84
CA THR A 668 1.83 -17.19 20.14
C THR A 668 0.98 -18.01 19.18
N ILE A 669 1.39 -18.11 17.90
CA ILE A 669 0.73 -18.91 16.87
C ILE A 669 0.86 -20.42 17.13
N LEU A 670 2.05 -20.86 17.54
CA LEU A 670 2.41 -22.27 17.78
C LEU A 670 2.16 -22.77 19.22
N ASP A 671 1.68 -21.90 20.12
CA ASP A 671 1.52 -22.16 21.56
C ASP A 671 2.80 -22.59 22.33
N ALA A 672 3.96 -22.61 21.68
CA ALA A 672 5.23 -23.06 22.25
C ALA A 672 5.60 -22.34 23.58
N PRO A 673 6.10 -23.05 24.60
CA PRO A 673 6.48 -22.45 25.87
C PRO A 673 7.67 -21.48 25.74
N TRP A 674 7.86 -20.63 26.75
CA TRP A 674 8.89 -19.58 26.71
C TRP A 674 10.32 -20.14 26.63
N SER A 675 10.54 -21.36 27.11
CA SER A 675 11.81 -22.11 27.07
C SER A 675 12.25 -22.56 25.68
N VAL A 676 11.39 -22.55 24.65
CA VAL A 676 11.80 -22.85 23.26
C VAL A 676 12.56 -21.66 22.69
N PHE A 677 13.86 -21.59 23.01
CA PHE A 677 14.75 -20.51 22.59
C PHE A 677 15.42 -20.77 21.23
N GLU A 678 15.84 -22.01 20.95
CA GLU A 678 16.75 -22.27 19.82
C GLU A 678 16.07 -22.51 18.47
N PHE A 679 14.86 -23.08 18.43
CA PHE A 679 14.24 -23.54 17.17
C PHE A 679 14.07 -22.45 16.10
N PHE A 680 14.01 -21.16 16.51
CA PHE A 680 13.92 -20.03 15.59
C PHE A 680 15.28 -19.46 15.10
N MET A 681 16.41 -20.01 15.55
CA MET A 681 17.73 -19.65 15.02
C MET A 681 17.96 -20.16 13.59
N PHE A 682 17.27 -21.23 13.16
CA PHE A 682 17.49 -21.80 11.81
C PHE A 682 16.89 -20.95 10.68
N VAL A 683 15.95 -20.05 10.97
CA VAL A 683 15.48 -19.03 9.97
C VAL A 683 16.58 -17.98 9.71
N ARG A 684 17.51 -17.80 10.66
CA ARG A 684 18.57 -16.77 10.63
C ARG A 684 19.64 -17.05 9.57
N THR A 685 19.77 -18.30 9.09
CA THR A 685 20.68 -18.66 7.99
C THR A 685 20.06 -18.37 6.62
N PHE A 686 18.82 -18.77 6.35
CA PHE A 686 18.24 -18.66 5.00
C PHE A 686 18.00 -17.20 4.56
N GLU A 687 17.34 -16.39 5.40
CA GLU A 687 17.14 -14.95 5.09
C GLU A 687 18.47 -14.16 5.16
N GLY A 688 19.37 -14.56 6.06
CA GLY A 688 20.72 -14.00 6.17
C GLY A 688 21.70 -14.42 5.06
N VAL A 689 21.35 -15.43 4.25
CA VAL A 689 22.08 -15.80 3.03
C VAL A 689 21.58 -14.96 1.85
N LEU A 690 20.26 -14.74 1.70
CA LEU A 690 19.74 -13.83 0.68
C LEU A 690 20.30 -12.40 0.82
N CYS A 691 20.38 -11.86 2.03
CA CYS A 691 20.98 -10.55 2.27
C CYS A 691 22.49 -10.51 1.91
N ARG A 692 23.24 -11.59 2.18
CA ARG A 692 24.66 -11.69 1.80
C ARG A 692 24.89 -12.03 0.33
N LEU A 693 23.93 -12.66 -0.35
CA LEU A 693 23.93 -12.83 -1.80
C LEU A 693 23.61 -11.51 -2.49
N SER A 694 22.68 -10.69 -1.96
CA SER A 694 22.44 -9.32 -2.42
C SER A 694 23.69 -8.45 -2.30
N LEU A 695 24.34 -8.43 -1.13
CA LEU A 695 25.58 -7.67 -0.92
C LEU A 695 26.77 -8.23 -1.73
N ARG A 696 26.81 -9.55 -1.99
CA ARG A 696 27.76 -10.12 -2.96
C ARG A 696 27.41 -9.77 -4.39
N TYR A 697 26.14 -9.59 -4.76
CA TYR A 697 25.73 -9.18 -6.10
C TYR A 697 26.06 -7.71 -6.37
N THR A 698 25.88 -6.80 -5.40
CA THR A 698 26.31 -5.40 -5.53
C THR A 698 27.83 -5.25 -5.44
N SER A 699 28.51 -6.05 -4.61
CA SER A 699 29.99 -6.12 -4.59
C SER A 699 30.53 -6.67 -5.92
N TRP A 700 29.94 -7.74 -6.43
CA TRP A 700 30.28 -8.33 -7.73
C TRP A 700 30.01 -7.36 -8.88
N GLN A 701 28.88 -6.65 -8.87
CA GLN A 701 28.64 -5.55 -9.82
C GLN A 701 29.70 -4.45 -9.71
N ARG A 702 30.19 -4.09 -8.51
CA ARG A 702 31.29 -3.12 -8.38
C ARG A 702 32.61 -3.65 -8.96
N THR A 703 33.01 -4.91 -8.68
CA THR A 703 34.23 -5.48 -9.27
C THR A 703 34.11 -5.73 -10.77
N GLU A 704 33.03 -6.37 -11.22
CA GLU A 704 32.87 -6.73 -12.63
C GLU A 704 32.57 -5.51 -13.50
N ARG A 705 31.89 -4.47 -12.99
CA ARG A 705 31.82 -3.17 -13.71
C ARG A 705 33.19 -2.52 -13.83
N SER A 706 33.94 -2.44 -12.72
CA SER A 706 35.32 -1.91 -12.72
C SER A 706 36.31 -2.80 -13.49
N ARG A 707 35.88 -3.99 -13.94
CA ARG A 707 36.66 -4.92 -14.76
C ARG A 707 36.24 -4.81 -16.23
N VAL A 708 34.95 -4.86 -16.52
CA VAL A 708 34.37 -4.67 -17.86
C VAL A 708 34.66 -3.27 -18.40
N GLU A 709 34.66 -2.22 -17.58
CA GLU A 709 35.08 -0.87 -18.03
C GLU A 709 36.58 -0.82 -18.38
N ARG A 710 37.43 -1.67 -17.76
CA ARG A 710 38.84 -1.85 -18.16
C ARG A 710 39.02 -2.79 -19.36
N GLU A 711 38.28 -3.89 -19.43
CA GLU A 711 38.34 -4.86 -20.52
C GLU A 711 37.75 -4.26 -21.82
N ILE A 712 36.71 -3.43 -21.75
CA ILE A 712 36.21 -2.60 -22.88
C ILE A 712 37.27 -1.58 -23.30
N SER A 713 37.93 -0.91 -22.35
CA SER A 713 39.05 0.01 -22.66
C SER A 713 40.26 -0.70 -23.31
N SER A 714 40.30 -2.03 -23.29
CA SER A 714 41.29 -2.85 -24.02
C SER A 714 40.72 -3.59 -25.23
N LEU A 715 39.46 -3.34 -25.61
CA LEU A 715 38.73 -4.04 -26.67
C LEU A 715 38.03 -3.09 -27.67
N GLU A 716 38.50 -1.85 -27.81
CA GLU A 716 38.08 -0.93 -28.89
C GLU A 716 38.57 -1.34 -30.30
N ILE A 717 39.07 -2.56 -30.46
CA ILE A 717 39.56 -3.13 -31.73
C ILE A 717 38.70 -4.37 -32.07
N TYR A 718 37.85 -4.21 -33.10
CA TYR A 718 36.80 -5.11 -33.59
C TYR A 718 35.57 -5.34 -32.67
N TYR A 719 34.40 -4.88 -33.13
CA TYR A 719 33.25 -5.75 -33.40
C TYR A 719 32.22 -5.09 -34.34
N ARG A 720 31.74 -5.83 -35.35
CA ARG A 720 30.47 -5.56 -36.06
C ARG A 720 29.39 -6.51 -35.50
N PRO A 721 28.11 -6.10 -35.40
CA PRO A 721 27.05 -6.97 -34.91
C PRO A 721 26.61 -7.99 -35.99
N ILE A 722 26.38 -9.24 -35.58
CA ILE A 722 25.75 -10.29 -36.39
C ILE A 722 24.51 -10.82 -35.66
N TYR A 723 23.42 -11.01 -36.39
CA TYR A 723 22.13 -11.47 -35.87
C TYR A 723 22.13 -12.97 -35.59
N ILE A 724 21.48 -13.40 -34.49
CA ILE A 724 21.27 -14.82 -34.17
C ILE A 724 19.99 -15.33 -34.85
N VAL A 725 20.14 -16.27 -35.77
CA VAL A 725 19.05 -17.06 -36.39
C VAL A 725 18.91 -18.42 -35.67
N ARG A 726 17.71 -19.01 -35.69
CA ARG A 726 17.41 -20.29 -35.03
C ARG A 726 17.59 -21.52 -35.93
N ALA A 727 18.40 -22.48 -35.48
CA ALA A 727 18.28 -23.93 -35.70
C ALA A 727 19.06 -24.63 -34.55
N SER A 728 18.69 -25.72 -33.87
CA SER A 728 18.00 -26.98 -34.19
C SER A 728 18.82 -28.01 -34.99
N VAL A 729 19.50 -28.93 -34.29
CA VAL A 729 19.94 -30.25 -34.80
C VAL A 729 20.22 -31.23 -33.62
N THR A 730 20.43 -32.52 -33.92
CA THR A 730 20.17 -33.73 -33.12
C THR A 730 21.17 -34.13 -32.02
N ASN A 731 20.74 -35.08 -31.15
CA ASN A 731 21.62 -35.89 -30.29
C ASN A 731 22.55 -36.79 -31.12
N GLN A 732 23.73 -37.15 -30.58
CA GLN A 732 24.15 -38.56 -30.50
C GLN A 732 25.26 -38.83 -29.45
N ARG A 733 25.50 -40.14 -29.29
CA ARG A 733 26.50 -40.94 -28.54
C ARG A 733 27.96 -40.43 -28.58
N HIS A 734 28.95 -40.96 -27.83
CA HIS A 734 29.08 -41.65 -26.53
C HIS A 734 30.59 -42.02 -26.35
N GLN A 735 31.07 -42.21 -25.10
CA GLN A 735 32.32 -42.92 -24.72
C GLN A 735 33.74 -42.41 -25.10
N ASN A 736 34.61 -42.50 -24.07
CA ASN A 736 36.05 -42.84 -24.04
C ASN A 736 37.08 -41.97 -24.80
N TRP A 737 38.09 -41.48 -24.06
CA TRP A 737 39.44 -42.10 -24.01
C TRP A 737 40.17 -41.66 -22.71
N SER A 738 41.38 -42.17 -22.47
CA SER A 738 42.04 -42.19 -21.14
C SER A 738 43.56 -42.01 -21.18
N ASP A 739 44.09 -41.39 -20.12
CA ASP A 739 45.47 -41.48 -19.58
C ASP A 739 46.70 -41.02 -20.42
N GLY A 740 47.84 -40.82 -19.73
CA GLY A 740 49.06 -40.13 -20.19
C GLY A 740 49.23 -38.78 -19.47
N ILE A 741 50.07 -38.56 -18.44
CA ILE A 741 51.38 -39.09 -18.00
C ILE A 741 52.59 -38.56 -18.79
N ASP A 742 53.27 -37.58 -18.20
CA ASP A 742 54.74 -37.29 -18.15
C ASP A 742 54.95 -35.82 -17.68
N GLY A 743 56.06 -35.38 -17.07
CA GLY A 743 57.24 -36.05 -16.54
C GLY A 743 58.36 -35.02 -16.16
N HIS A 744 59.14 -35.28 -15.10
CA HIS A 744 60.39 -34.57 -14.70
C HIS A 744 60.34 -33.06 -14.28
N ASP A 745 61.24 -32.49 -13.46
CA ASP A 745 62.15 -33.03 -12.42
C ASP A 745 62.61 -31.94 -11.41
N ARG A 746 63.00 -32.35 -10.18
CA ARG A 746 64.05 -31.84 -9.22
C ARG A 746 64.32 -30.32 -9.04
N HIS A 747 64.76 -29.78 -7.89
CA HIS A 747 64.97 -30.23 -6.49
C HIS A 747 65.16 -28.98 -5.57
N GLY A 748 64.95 -29.10 -4.25
CA GLY A 748 65.32 -28.04 -3.28
C GLY A 748 64.85 -28.28 -1.83
N THR A 749 65.77 -28.25 -0.86
CA THR A 749 65.56 -28.49 0.59
C THR A 749 65.86 -27.19 1.40
N MET A 750 65.60 -26.99 2.71
CA MET A 750 65.15 -27.82 3.84
C MET A 750 64.68 -26.93 5.04
N LYS A 751 63.87 -27.47 5.99
CA LYS A 751 63.69 -27.04 7.42
C LYS A 751 63.04 -25.64 7.65
N ARG A 752 62.49 -25.27 8.83
CA ARG A 752 62.43 -25.88 10.20
C ARG A 752 61.13 -25.44 10.94
N CYS A 753 60.80 -26.03 12.10
CA CYS A 753 59.61 -25.71 12.92
C CYS A 753 59.92 -25.67 14.44
N VAL A 754 58.91 -25.28 15.24
CA VAL A 754 58.70 -25.49 16.71
C VAL A 754 59.18 -24.39 17.69
N SER A 755 58.38 -24.17 18.75
CA SER A 755 58.50 -23.21 19.89
C SER A 755 59.08 -23.94 21.16
N PRO A 756 58.79 -23.65 22.48
CA PRO A 756 58.09 -22.54 23.20
C PRO A 756 58.82 -22.04 24.50
N HIS A 757 58.06 -21.35 25.40
CA HIS A 757 58.27 -21.08 26.85
C HIS A 757 59.18 -19.93 27.37
N CYS A 758 58.66 -19.21 28.39
CA CYS A 758 59.39 -18.63 29.54
C CYS A 758 58.40 -18.21 30.66
N GLU A 759 58.86 -17.92 31.90
CA GLU A 759 58.02 -17.82 33.11
C GLU A 759 58.32 -16.62 34.08
N ILE A 760 57.25 -16.03 34.66
CA ILE A 760 56.96 -15.74 36.10
C ILE A 760 57.86 -14.80 36.99
N SER A 761 57.28 -13.64 37.38
CA SER A 761 57.33 -12.92 38.71
C SER A 761 58.65 -12.28 39.25
N PRO A 762 58.67 -11.45 40.36
CA PRO A 762 57.63 -11.10 41.38
C PRO A 762 57.40 -9.58 41.71
N GLY A 763 56.61 -9.27 42.77
CA GLY A 763 56.17 -7.92 43.26
C GLY A 763 57.09 -7.22 44.31
N PRO A 764 56.62 -6.41 45.33
CA PRO A 764 55.32 -6.46 46.06
C PRO A 764 54.75 -5.10 46.66
N ARG A 765 53.91 -5.19 47.74
CA ARG A 765 53.28 -4.15 48.66
C ARG A 765 51.87 -3.65 48.24
N ARG A 766 50.77 -3.61 49.04
CA ARG A 766 50.40 -3.22 50.45
C ARG A 766 50.24 -1.69 50.66
N ALA A 767 49.24 -1.10 51.34
CA ALA A 767 48.01 -1.56 52.07
C ALA A 767 46.96 -0.38 52.22
N SER A 768 45.62 -0.56 52.26
CA SER A 768 44.66 -0.72 53.40
C SER A 768 44.23 0.52 54.25
N ILE A 769 42.93 0.57 54.66
CA ILE A 769 42.27 1.26 55.83
C ILE A 769 41.13 2.30 55.51
N GLN A 770 40.22 2.49 56.48
CA GLN A 770 38.89 3.17 56.50
C GLN A 770 38.98 4.59 57.21
N PRO A 771 37.92 5.32 57.72
CA PRO A 771 36.50 4.99 57.94
C PRO A 771 35.41 6.12 57.74
N SER A 772 34.23 5.80 58.30
CA SER A 772 32.89 6.42 58.45
C SER A 772 32.83 7.76 59.23
N PRO A 773 31.66 8.41 59.55
CA PRO A 773 30.24 7.97 59.57
C PRO A 773 29.26 8.96 58.87
N GLU A 774 27.93 9.07 59.07
CA GLU A 774 26.85 8.54 59.98
C GLU A 774 25.49 8.69 59.19
N LYS A 775 24.21 8.33 59.53
CA LYS A 775 23.38 7.87 60.68
C LYS A 775 22.45 6.70 60.23
N GLN A 776 21.95 5.79 61.08
CA GLN A 776 20.73 5.84 61.96
C GLN A 776 19.48 6.47 61.28
N THR A 777 18.25 5.92 61.32
CA THR A 777 17.55 4.96 62.24
C THR A 777 16.71 3.93 61.43
N LEU A 778 16.61 2.60 61.70
CA LEU A 778 16.17 1.77 62.86
C LEU A 778 14.73 1.19 62.71
N ARG A 779 14.53 -0.08 63.18
CA ARG A 779 13.31 -0.95 63.16
C ARG A 779 12.92 -1.55 61.78
N GLY A 780 12.46 -2.80 61.68
CA GLY A 780 12.44 -3.89 62.67
C GLY A 780 11.63 -5.15 62.26
N HIS A 781 12.10 -6.32 62.71
CA HIS A 781 11.41 -7.62 62.82
C HIS A 781 11.01 -8.48 61.59
N ASP A 782 11.75 -9.60 61.48
CA ASP A 782 11.26 -10.99 61.49
C ASP A 782 11.13 -11.88 60.23
N ARG A 783 11.41 -13.15 60.53
CA ARG A 783 11.67 -14.36 59.72
C ARG A 783 10.49 -15.35 59.97
N PRO A 784 10.23 -16.39 59.15
CA PRO A 784 11.22 -17.45 58.90
C PRO A 784 11.22 -18.16 57.54
N VAL A 785 12.29 -18.93 57.36
CA VAL A 785 12.55 -19.86 56.25
C VAL A 785 11.92 -21.23 56.54
N ARG A 786 11.41 -21.91 55.50
CA ARG A 786 11.22 -23.38 55.50
C ARG A 786 11.60 -23.98 54.14
N HIS A 787 12.42 -25.02 54.16
CA HIS A 787 12.48 -26.01 53.07
C HIS A 787 11.33 -27.02 53.22
N PRO A 788 10.98 -27.73 52.14
CA PRO A 788 11.16 -29.18 52.16
C PRO A 788 11.82 -29.73 50.88
N LYS A 789 11.97 -31.05 50.80
CA LYS A 789 12.68 -31.78 49.74
C LYS A 789 11.72 -32.47 48.75
N ASP A 790 12.32 -33.02 47.68
CA ASP A 790 11.96 -34.24 46.92
C ASP A 790 10.51 -34.42 46.40
N LEU A 791 10.37 -34.40 45.06
CA LEU A 791 9.67 -35.43 44.25
C LEU A 791 9.74 -35.09 42.74
N PHE A 792 10.43 -35.92 41.96
CA PHE A 792 10.50 -35.84 40.49
C PHE A 792 9.95 -37.13 39.84
N PRO A 793 8.86 -37.08 39.04
CA PRO A 793 8.48 -38.19 38.18
C PRO A 793 9.23 -38.13 36.84
N THR A 794 9.86 -39.23 36.44
CA THR A 794 10.55 -39.36 35.15
C THR A 794 9.56 -39.45 33.99
N TYR A 795 9.84 -38.76 32.87
CA TYR A 795 8.96 -38.77 31.68
C TYR A 795 9.67 -39.28 30.42
N ASN A 796 8.89 -40.01 29.61
CA ASN A 796 9.38 -40.96 28.60
C ASN A 796 10.25 -40.36 27.46
N TYR A 797 11.48 -40.83 27.34
CA TYR A 797 12.44 -40.44 26.29
C TYR A 797 12.09 -40.96 24.88
N LYS A 798 11.12 -41.87 24.73
CA LYS A 798 10.79 -42.53 23.44
C LYS A 798 9.97 -41.68 22.45
N ARG A 799 9.33 -40.58 22.88
CA ARG A 799 8.49 -39.75 21.99
C ARG A 799 9.26 -38.78 21.08
N THR A 800 10.50 -38.42 21.43
CA THR A 800 11.32 -37.47 20.65
C THR A 800 11.86 -38.08 19.36
N ALA A 801 12.28 -39.35 19.38
CA ALA A 801 12.89 -40.03 18.23
C ALA A 801 11.96 -40.17 17.00
N ASN A 802 10.68 -40.48 17.22
CA ASN A 802 9.73 -40.61 16.11
C ASN A 802 9.38 -39.25 15.47
N CYS A 803 9.49 -38.15 16.22
CA CYS A 803 9.27 -36.81 15.67
C CYS A 803 10.38 -36.43 14.67
N THR A 804 11.66 -36.67 14.99
CA THR A 804 12.79 -36.34 14.10
C THR A 804 12.72 -37.07 12.76
N TYR A 805 12.19 -38.30 12.72
CA TYR A 805 12.01 -39.03 11.46
C TYR A 805 10.86 -38.48 10.61
N LEU A 806 9.73 -38.10 11.24
CA LEU A 806 8.60 -37.47 10.55
C LEU A 806 8.97 -36.09 9.97
N PHE A 807 9.76 -35.30 10.71
CA PHE A 807 10.19 -33.97 10.29
C PHE A 807 11.12 -34.00 9.06
N ARG A 808 12.08 -34.93 8.98
CA ARG A 808 12.95 -35.06 7.79
C ARG A 808 12.18 -35.39 6.51
N SER A 809 11.08 -36.14 6.64
CA SER A 809 10.17 -36.43 5.52
C SER A 809 9.46 -35.17 5.01
N LEU A 810 9.14 -34.23 5.90
CA LEU A 810 8.52 -32.94 5.56
C LEU A 810 9.53 -31.92 5.01
N GLU A 811 10.78 -31.92 5.48
CA GLU A 811 11.86 -31.09 4.92
C GLU A 811 12.11 -31.39 3.43
N ALA A 812 12.08 -32.66 3.03
CA ALA A 812 12.21 -33.08 1.64
C ALA A 812 11.07 -32.54 0.76
N ILE A 813 9.83 -32.55 1.26
CA ILE A 813 8.63 -32.05 0.55
C ILE A 813 8.69 -30.52 0.41
N PHE A 814 9.05 -29.79 1.47
CA PHE A 814 9.21 -28.33 1.42
C PHE A 814 10.30 -27.91 0.43
N SER A 815 11.44 -28.61 0.42
CA SER A 815 12.57 -28.33 -0.48
C SER A 815 12.23 -28.52 -1.96
N LEU A 816 11.29 -29.43 -2.29
CA LEU A 816 10.84 -29.65 -3.67
C LEU A 816 9.89 -28.56 -4.17
N SER A 817 9.05 -28.00 -3.30
CA SER A 817 8.00 -27.04 -3.71
C SER A 817 8.54 -25.69 -4.20
N VAL A 818 9.65 -25.20 -3.64
CA VAL A 818 10.19 -23.86 -3.95
C VAL A 818 11.08 -23.88 -5.21
N LEU A 819 11.76 -24.99 -5.50
CA LEU A 819 12.69 -25.11 -6.65
C LEU A 819 12.02 -25.50 -7.98
N TYR A 820 10.73 -25.86 -7.98
CA TYR A 820 10.06 -26.37 -9.18
C TYR A 820 9.43 -25.31 -10.09
N CYS A 821 9.25 -24.07 -9.61
CA CYS A 821 8.57 -23.02 -10.36
C CYS A 821 9.39 -22.49 -11.56
N ASP A 822 10.70 -22.28 -11.37
CA ASP A 822 11.47 -21.37 -12.25
C ASP A 822 12.36 -22.07 -13.30
N TYR A 823 12.18 -23.39 -13.52
CA TYR A 823 12.97 -24.15 -14.50
C TYR A 823 12.13 -24.73 -15.65
N PRO A 824 12.60 -24.64 -16.91
CA PRO A 824 11.91 -25.19 -18.08
C PRO A 824 11.88 -26.73 -18.07
N PRO A 825 10.90 -27.37 -18.75
CA PRO A 825 10.65 -28.81 -18.62
C PRO A 825 11.84 -29.72 -18.99
N SER A 826 12.69 -29.30 -19.93
CA SER A 826 13.81 -30.09 -20.45
C SER A 826 14.89 -30.41 -19.42
N LEU A 827 15.15 -29.52 -18.43
CA LEU A 827 16.09 -29.81 -17.35
C LEU A 827 15.52 -30.80 -16.33
N LYS A 828 14.20 -30.75 -16.08
CA LYS A 828 13.53 -31.57 -15.05
C LYS A 828 13.67 -33.07 -15.36
N LEU A 829 13.63 -33.46 -16.63
CA LEU A 829 13.87 -34.84 -17.08
C LEU A 829 15.33 -35.30 -16.89
N LYS A 830 16.33 -34.48 -17.28
CA LYS A 830 17.75 -34.82 -17.08
C LYS A 830 18.15 -34.94 -15.60
N MET A 831 17.53 -34.17 -14.71
CA MET A 831 17.74 -34.29 -13.27
C MET A 831 17.04 -35.51 -12.63
N ALA A 832 15.98 -36.04 -13.26
CA ALA A 832 15.27 -37.22 -12.76
C ALA A 832 16.08 -38.52 -12.98
N SER A 833 16.68 -38.73 -14.17
CA SER A 833 17.44 -39.96 -14.44
C SER A 833 18.67 -40.10 -13.54
N LYS A 834 19.44 -39.02 -13.37
CA LYS A 834 20.65 -38.99 -12.53
C LYS A 834 20.37 -39.25 -11.04
N ARG A 835 19.12 -39.12 -10.58
CA ARG A 835 18.70 -39.46 -9.20
C ARG A 835 18.37 -40.94 -8.99
N ARG A 836 18.04 -41.70 -10.04
CA ARG A 836 17.65 -43.12 -9.90
C ARG A 836 18.83 -43.99 -9.46
N ASN A 837 20.04 -43.68 -9.93
CA ASN A 837 21.26 -44.42 -9.57
C ASN A 837 21.67 -44.17 -8.11
N ASN A 838 21.75 -42.90 -7.67
CA ASN A 838 22.14 -42.52 -6.31
C ASN A 838 21.17 -43.05 -5.21
N PHE A 839 19.96 -43.47 -5.56
CA PHE A 839 19.01 -44.06 -4.62
C PHE A 839 19.30 -45.54 -4.31
N ASN A 840 19.91 -46.27 -5.24
CA ASN A 840 20.34 -47.66 -5.01
C ASN A 840 21.59 -47.72 -4.12
N ASP A 841 22.56 -46.83 -4.32
CA ASP A 841 23.82 -46.78 -3.53
C ASP A 841 23.60 -46.53 -2.04
N ASN A 842 22.58 -45.76 -1.67
CA ASN A 842 22.24 -45.57 -0.25
C ASN A 842 21.56 -46.80 0.37
N ARG A 843 21.00 -47.71 -0.45
CA ARG A 843 20.29 -48.90 0.04
C ARG A 843 21.24 -50.03 0.44
N SER A 844 22.44 -50.09 -0.14
CA SER A 844 23.50 -51.03 0.24
C SER A 844 24.14 -50.65 1.60
N ARG A 845 24.41 -49.36 1.81
CA ARG A 845 25.02 -48.84 3.06
C ARG A 845 24.15 -48.99 4.31
N ILE A 846 22.83 -49.13 4.16
CA ILE A 846 21.88 -49.29 5.27
C ILE A 846 21.78 -50.77 5.75
N ARG A 847 22.41 -51.74 5.06
CA ARG A 847 22.49 -53.15 5.50
C ARG A 847 23.80 -53.52 6.22
N ARG A 848 24.64 -52.54 6.59
CA ARG A 848 25.93 -52.74 7.28
C ARG A 848 26.13 -51.82 8.49
N LYS A 849 25.03 -51.32 9.08
CA LYS A 849 24.94 -50.59 10.36
C LYS A 849 23.57 -50.86 10.98
#